data_AF-A0A960LC81-F1
#
_entry.id   AF-A0A960LC81-F1
#
_cell.length_a   1.000
_cell.length_b   1.000
_cell.length_c   1.000
_cell.angle_alpha   90.00
_cell.angle_beta   90.00
_cell.angle_gamma   90.00
#
_symmetry.space_group_name_H-M   'P 1'
#
loop_
_entity.id
_entity.type
_entity.pdbx_description
1 polymer ?
#
loop_
_entity_poly.entity_id
_entity_poly.type
_entity_poly.pdbx_seq_one_letter_code
_entity_poly.pdbx_strand_id
1 'polypeptide(L)'
;MRRVFGFLVRGYFRIALWSFFQRIEVEGLDQVPSAGPVLFVSNHANAFIDPFLIQQRVRRRIVFTAKSTLLRDPLLRFVMWSLGVIALHRRQDQALGADPKANRASLERCLRLLARGRALCIFPEGQSHSEPAMRSFKLGAARLALDYQALHPEGPPLRVVPVGLYYERKQRFRSTAWARFGSPLDLSTWRAAHPQGTVRDLSRRLELEVRRLQVDFDSVRDRQTFHFVADLLASDGRAPVQLGQEKRASAWGPGHLTTIRETRAALRSLDAQRLASIEREVERYRRKLRRLGVSPAEVFLPLRPGRAGFFLLRELELFLVGLPLRLWGTLNHWLPFWLVRGLTQRMAKDDDQVASTATFLALPIFPLFYGLQTAAVAWLAGAPLAVLYLVSLPYTGAVALLHRDRSGSAWRRSLTFLRLARFPAVQARLVAEGREILAAVRAVRENVARHYPELVLDLEDPRAREISWTGGKGANLAQTRQRGFPVPSARLVTSTAYRAFAPDSITGRIEELQRIGAGDMDAVRRIAAEIRDEIHRAPIPAPLLERVHETVAPLVERGPVAVRSSSTQEDLAGAAFAGQHDTFLHLTTVPQVLDKLRGCYASLWEERAVRYRLEKGFDLGEASMALVIQSMVTAEVAGVAFSVHPVTGSLDQVLVNAAYGLGETVVSGEGEVDQFVVDRESGEILESRIEPKSYRLDGSAAGGVVKVAVTESEAQRACLTPIQLRQVSELAQSAERALGFPQDIEWAFQGGDLFLLQSRPISAIPPRWTRDESAERFPNPMTPLTWEFTRDGFHESLNYSFELMGLPTFHGAWFEQFDGYIYGNQNAVELYARAQGLDREALVDFAALERYLSGPYGWARELPGTWMRDLDRYLLALGRLQAVQLERLEVPELWAHVLDIDRVGREYFRPNIAISLTQGALHRLLFGLVQAIVGP
;
A
#
# COMPACT_ATOMS: atom_id res chain seq x y z
N MET A 1 -50.51 22.34 -5.67
CA MET A 1 -50.66 21.03 -5.00
C MET A 1 -49.33 20.28 -4.75
N ARG A 2 -48.56 19.90 -5.80
CA ARG A 2 -47.32 19.09 -5.68
C ARG A 2 -46.24 19.65 -4.73
N ARG A 3 -45.99 20.97 -4.73
CA ARG A 3 -44.98 21.61 -3.86
C ARG A 3 -45.38 21.58 -2.37
N VAL A 4 -46.66 21.80 -2.08
CA VAL A 4 -47.22 21.76 -0.72
C VAL A 4 -47.14 20.34 -0.17
N PHE A 5 -47.58 19.36 -0.95
CA PHE A 5 -47.52 17.96 -0.53
C PHE A 5 -46.07 17.47 -0.33
N GLY A 6 -45.15 17.83 -1.23
CA GLY A 6 -43.73 17.50 -1.08
C GLY A 6 -43.05 18.22 0.10
N PHE A 7 -43.58 19.34 0.58
CA PHE A 7 -43.11 19.97 1.83
C PHE A 7 -43.58 19.18 3.05
N LEU A 8 -44.86 18.81 3.11
CA LEU A 8 -45.43 17.99 4.18
C LEU A 8 -44.74 16.63 4.28
N VAL A 9 -44.53 15.95 3.14
CA VAL A 9 -43.80 14.67 3.10
C VAL A 9 -42.38 14.83 3.62
N ARG A 10 -41.64 15.87 3.23
CA ARG A 10 -40.28 16.09 3.75
C ARG A 10 -40.26 16.39 5.25
N GLY A 11 -41.23 17.17 5.76
CA GLY A 11 -41.39 17.42 7.19
C GLY A 11 -41.66 16.13 7.97
N TYR A 12 -42.54 15.29 7.45
CA TYR A 12 -42.84 13.97 8.00
C TYR A 12 -41.59 13.08 8.08
N PHE A 13 -40.84 12.94 6.99
CA PHE A 13 -39.60 12.15 6.97
C PHE A 13 -38.52 12.71 7.91
N ARG A 14 -38.49 14.04 8.11
CA ARG A 14 -37.58 14.68 9.08
C ARG A 14 -37.90 14.27 10.51
N ILE A 15 -39.17 14.28 10.87
CA ILE A 15 -39.61 13.83 12.20
C ILE A 15 -39.35 12.33 12.38
N ALA A 16 -39.61 11.52 11.33
CA ALA A 16 -39.37 10.08 11.35
C ALA A 16 -37.88 9.72 11.50
N LEU A 17 -36.96 10.37 10.78
CA LEU A 17 -35.52 10.11 10.95
C LEU A 17 -35.00 10.59 12.31
N TRP A 18 -35.51 11.72 12.80
CA TRP A 18 -35.17 12.23 14.13
C TRP A 18 -35.66 11.30 15.26
N SER A 19 -36.82 10.65 15.10
CA SER A 19 -37.30 9.67 16.07
C SER A 19 -36.58 8.33 15.94
N PHE A 20 -36.24 7.90 14.72
CA PHE A 20 -35.61 6.61 14.44
C PHE A 20 -34.15 6.54 14.88
N PHE A 21 -33.34 7.55 14.56
CA PHE A 21 -31.91 7.55 14.87
C PHE A 21 -31.65 8.34 16.15
N GLN A 22 -30.84 7.76 17.04
CA GLN A 22 -30.38 8.50 18.22
C GLN A 22 -29.42 9.63 17.80
N ARG A 23 -28.59 9.36 16.80
CA ARG A 23 -27.61 10.29 16.26
C ARG A 23 -27.42 10.02 14.77
N ILE A 24 -27.33 11.10 14.01
CA ILE A 24 -26.94 11.09 12.59
C ILE A 24 -25.70 11.96 12.49
N GLU A 25 -24.55 11.34 12.32
CA GLU A 25 -23.28 12.05 12.12
C GLU A 25 -23.07 12.35 10.64
N VAL A 26 -22.53 13.53 10.36
CA VAL A 26 -22.35 14.04 9.01
C VAL A 26 -20.98 14.67 8.91
N GLU A 27 -20.23 14.30 7.88
CA GLU A 27 -18.91 14.86 7.60
C GLU A 27 -18.79 15.25 6.13
N GLY A 28 -17.94 16.24 5.84
CA GLY A 28 -17.67 16.72 4.48
C GLY A 28 -18.83 17.50 3.83
N LEU A 29 -19.82 17.93 4.62
CA LEU A 29 -20.98 18.68 4.10
C LEU A 29 -20.57 20.04 3.50
N ASP A 30 -19.48 20.61 4.01
CA ASP A 30 -18.79 21.80 3.50
C ASP A 30 -18.30 21.65 2.06
N GLN A 31 -17.99 20.41 1.64
CA GLN A 31 -17.52 20.12 0.29
C GLN A 31 -18.65 20.08 -0.74
N VAL A 32 -19.92 20.06 -0.31
CA VAL A 32 -21.07 19.97 -1.22
C VAL A 32 -21.29 21.29 -1.97
N PRO A 33 -21.27 21.30 -3.32
CA PRO A 33 -21.41 22.54 -4.09
C PRO A 33 -22.74 23.24 -3.85
N SER A 34 -22.68 24.54 -3.51
CA SER A 34 -23.85 25.39 -3.20
C SER A 34 -24.71 25.73 -4.43
N ALA A 35 -24.11 25.77 -5.63
CA ALA A 35 -24.74 26.06 -6.92
C ALA A 35 -24.23 25.14 -8.04
N GLY A 36 -24.81 25.24 -9.24
CA GLY A 36 -24.41 24.45 -10.41
C GLY A 36 -24.93 23.00 -10.45
N PRO A 37 -24.75 22.28 -11.57
CA PRO A 37 -25.19 20.90 -11.73
C PRO A 37 -24.41 19.95 -10.81
N VAL A 38 -25.12 19.12 -10.04
CA VAL A 38 -24.51 18.18 -9.09
C VAL A 38 -25.13 16.79 -9.21
N LEU A 39 -24.28 15.78 -9.29
CA LEU A 39 -24.65 14.37 -9.25
C LEU A 39 -24.11 13.73 -7.97
N PHE A 40 -24.98 13.39 -7.03
CA PHE A 40 -24.61 12.58 -5.87
C PHE A 40 -24.60 11.10 -6.26
N VAL A 41 -23.55 10.40 -5.87
CA VAL A 41 -23.39 8.96 -6.08
C VAL A 41 -23.16 8.31 -4.72
N SER A 42 -24.06 7.42 -4.32
CA SER A 42 -24.07 6.85 -2.96
C SER A 42 -24.22 5.34 -2.98
N ASN A 43 -23.61 4.67 -2.00
CA ASN A 43 -23.96 3.28 -1.67
C ASN A 43 -25.42 3.20 -1.18
N HIS A 44 -26.03 2.02 -1.27
CA HIS A 44 -27.47 1.84 -1.00
C HIS A 44 -27.76 0.82 0.11
N ALA A 45 -27.42 1.17 1.34
CA ALA A 45 -27.55 0.27 2.48
C ALA A 45 -28.99 0.09 3.02
N ASN A 46 -29.89 1.07 2.86
CA ASN A 46 -31.30 0.99 3.26
C ASN A 46 -32.23 1.70 2.25
N ALA A 47 -32.99 0.92 1.48
CA ALA A 47 -33.83 1.39 0.37
C ALA A 47 -34.70 2.62 0.67
N PHE A 48 -35.23 2.70 1.90
CA PHE A 48 -36.21 3.72 2.26
C PHE A 48 -35.63 4.86 3.10
N ILE A 49 -34.51 4.66 3.81
CA ILE A 49 -33.90 5.68 4.66
C ILE A 49 -32.87 6.52 3.89
N ASP A 50 -32.04 5.89 3.06
CA ASP A 50 -30.86 6.52 2.43
C ASP A 50 -31.19 7.84 1.70
N PRO A 51 -32.24 7.92 0.85
CA PRO A 51 -32.55 9.16 0.13
C PRO A 51 -32.88 10.32 1.08
N PHE A 52 -33.60 10.04 2.17
CA PHE A 52 -34.01 11.07 3.12
C PHE A 52 -32.87 11.48 4.04
N LEU A 53 -31.97 10.55 4.37
CA LEU A 53 -30.78 10.83 5.15
C LEU A 53 -29.89 11.86 4.43
N ILE A 54 -29.68 11.67 3.12
CA ILE A 54 -28.92 12.61 2.28
C ILE A 54 -29.69 13.94 2.12
N GLN A 55 -30.97 13.90 1.74
CA GLN A 55 -31.76 15.11 1.49
C GLN A 55 -31.91 16.03 2.71
N GLN A 56 -31.99 15.48 3.93
CA GLN A 56 -32.16 16.32 5.13
C GLN A 56 -30.91 17.13 5.49
N ARG A 57 -29.74 16.68 5.05
CA ARG A 57 -28.45 17.31 5.38
C ARG A 57 -28.01 18.28 4.31
N VAL A 58 -28.30 17.96 3.05
CA VAL A 58 -27.99 18.85 1.93
C VAL A 58 -29.05 19.95 1.82
N ARG A 59 -28.61 21.22 1.85
CA ARG A 59 -29.50 22.40 1.74
C ARG A 59 -30.22 22.49 0.39
N ARG A 60 -29.66 21.86 -0.64
CA ARG A 60 -30.21 21.84 -2.01
C ARG A 60 -31.30 20.78 -2.15
N ARG A 61 -32.30 21.06 -2.98
CA ARG A 61 -33.31 20.05 -3.34
C ARG A 61 -32.68 19.03 -4.28
N ILE A 62 -32.57 17.80 -3.82
CA ILE A 62 -32.06 16.65 -4.56
C ILE A 62 -33.25 15.92 -5.18
N VAL A 63 -33.13 15.61 -6.46
CA VAL A 63 -34.02 14.66 -7.13
C VAL A 63 -33.39 13.29 -7.03
N PHE A 64 -34.17 12.28 -6.63
CA PHE A 64 -33.67 10.90 -6.53
C PHE A 64 -34.19 10.07 -7.70
N THR A 65 -33.46 9.01 -8.03
CA THR A 65 -33.93 7.97 -8.95
C THR A 65 -34.37 6.73 -8.19
N ALA A 66 -35.42 6.06 -8.65
CA ALA A 66 -35.94 4.86 -8.01
C ALA A 66 -36.38 3.79 -9.02
N LYS A 67 -36.56 2.55 -8.56
CA LYS A 67 -37.01 1.43 -9.39
C LYS A 67 -38.47 1.63 -9.84
N SER A 68 -38.76 1.41 -11.12
CA SER A 68 -40.12 1.56 -11.68
C SER A 68 -41.16 0.64 -11.04
N THR A 69 -40.77 -0.55 -10.55
CA THR A 69 -41.69 -1.49 -9.88
C THR A 69 -42.27 -0.95 -8.57
N LEU A 70 -41.63 0.04 -7.93
CA LEU A 70 -42.15 0.70 -6.72
C LEU A 70 -43.37 1.58 -7.03
N LEU A 71 -43.58 1.97 -8.29
CA LEU A 71 -44.74 2.77 -8.72
C LEU A 71 -46.01 1.93 -8.91
N ARG A 72 -45.96 0.60 -8.74
CA ARG A 72 -47.15 -0.26 -8.79
C ARG A 72 -48.04 -0.09 -7.56
N ASP A 73 -47.46 0.30 -6.43
CA ASP A 73 -48.19 0.62 -5.21
C ASP A 73 -48.76 2.07 -5.32
N PRO A 74 -50.09 2.26 -5.20
CA PRO A 74 -50.73 3.57 -5.34
C PRO A 74 -50.23 4.63 -4.35
N LEU A 75 -49.90 4.22 -3.13
CA LEU A 75 -49.43 5.09 -2.05
C LEU A 75 -47.99 5.53 -2.32
N LEU A 76 -47.10 4.58 -2.63
CA LEU A 76 -45.70 4.87 -2.97
C LEU A 76 -45.61 5.72 -4.24
N ARG A 77 -46.44 5.43 -5.26
CA ARG A 77 -46.54 6.22 -6.48
C ARG A 77 -46.86 7.68 -6.20
N PHE A 78 -47.81 7.94 -5.31
CA PHE A 78 -48.19 9.29 -4.91
C PHE A 78 -47.08 10.02 -4.14
N VAL A 79 -46.41 9.34 -3.19
CA VAL A 79 -45.26 9.88 -2.45
C VAL A 79 -44.11 10.23 -3.41
N MET A 80 -43.74 9.33 -4.31
CA MET A 80 -42.67 9.53 -5.29
C MET A 80 -42.98 10.70 -6.25
N TRP A 81 -44.24 10.80 -6.69
CA TRP A 81 -44.71 11.93 -7.52
C TRP A 81 -44.54 13.27 -6.78
N SER A 82 -44.91 13.33 -5.50
CA SER A 82 -44.82 14.55 -4.67
C SER A 82 -43.37 15.02 -4.46
N LEU A 83 -42.44 14.07 -4.27
CA LEU A 83 -41.02 14.34 -4.05
C LEU A 83 -40.28 14.72 -5.34
N GLY A 84 -40.77 14.25 -6.48
CA GLY A 84 -40.16 14.50 -7.78
C GLY A 84 -39.20 13.42 -8.25
N VAL A 85 -39.32 12.22 -7.68
CA VAL A 85 -38.47 11.05 -8.00
C VAL A 85 -38.64 10.64 -9.46
N ILE A 86 -37.54 10.29 -10.12
CA ILE A 86 -37.53 9.76 -11.49
C ILE A 86 -37.45 8.24 -11.45
N ALA A 87 -38.34 7.56 -12.17
CA ALA A 87 -38.35 6.10 -12.24
C ALA A 87 -37.45 5.57 -13.36
N LEU A 88 -36.49 4.73 -13.03
CA LEU A 88 -35.61 4.06 -13.99
C LEU A 88 -36.10 2.64 -14.26
N HIS A 89 -36.08 2.23 -15.53
CA HIS A 89 -36.63 0.95 -16.03
C HIS A 89 -35.48 0.04 -16.48
N ARG A 90 -35.18 -1.07 -15.80
CA ARG A 90 -33.96 -1.87 -16.08
C ARG A 90 -34.21 -2.99 -17.09
N ARG A 91 -33.14 -3.46 -17.76
CA ARG A 91 -33.16 -4.67 -18.61
C ARG A 91 -33.59 -5.94 -17.86
N GLN A 92 -33.17 -6.13 -16.60
CA GLN A 92 -33.62 -7.27 -15.77
C GLN A 92 -35.12 -7.24 -15.41
N ASP A 93 -35.79 -6.09 -15.53
CA ASP A 93 -37.24 -5.97 -15.30
C ASP A 93 -38.07 -6.21 -16.60
N GLN A 94 -37.42 -6.63 -17.70
CA GLN A 94 -38.09 -7.00 -18.96
C GLN A 94 -38.99 -8.22 -18.80
N ALA A 95 -38.63 -9.17 -17.93
CA ALA A 95 -39.48 -10.32 -17.56
C ALA A 95 -40.78 -9.91 -16.84
N LEU A 96 -40.91 -8.64 -16.42
CA LEU A 96 -42.06 -8.08 -15.71
C LEU A 96 -42.81 -7.00 -16.53
N GLY A 97 -42.54 -6.87 -17.84
CA GLY A 97 -43.29 -6.02 -18.78
C GLY A 97 -42.83 -4.56 -18.93
N ALA A 98 -41.54 -4.26 -18.77
CA ALA A 98 -41.01 -2.89 -18.91
C ALA A 98 -40.60 -2.52 -20.36
N ASP A 99 -41.16 -1.42 -20.89
CA ASP A 99 -40.87 -0.88 -22.24
C ASP A 99 -39.47 -0.23 -22.33
N PRO A 100 -38.59 -0.65 -23.28
CA PRO A 100 -37.30 -0.03 -23.53
C PRO A 100 -37.35 1.48 -23.84
N LYS A 101 -38.42 1.98 -24.47
CA LYS A 101 -38.58 3.43 -24.78
C LYS A 101 -38.76 4.28 -23.51
N ALA A 102 -39.36 3.73 -22.46
CA ALA A 102 -39.61 4.43 -21.20
C ALA A 102 -38.31 4.74 -20.41
N ASN A 103 -37.26 3.95 -20.60
CA ASN A 103 -35.99 4.16 -19.90
C ASN A 103 -35.18 5.33 -20.50
N ARG A 104 -35.20 5.47 -21.84
CA ARG A 104 -34.55 6.58 -22.56
C ARG A 104 -35.14 7.93 -22.16
N ALA A 105 -36.47 8.04 -22.12
CA ALA A 105 -37.19 9.23 -21.67
C ALA A 105 -36.86 9.61 -20.20
N SER A 106 -36.60 8.62 -19.35
CA SER A 106 -36.25 8.82 -17.94
C SER A 106 -34.82 9.36 -17.78
N LEU A 107 -33.87 8.85 -18.56
CA LEU A 107 -32.48 9.36 -18.61
C LEU A 107 -32.42 10.78 -19.18
N GLU A 108 -33.15 11.08 -20.26
CA GLU A 108 -33.28 12.44 -20.81
C GLU A 108 -33.85 13.43 -19.80
N ARG A 109 -34.75 12.98 -18.93
CA ARG A 109 -35.29 13.81 -17.84
C ARG A 109 -34.24 14.10 -16.76
N CYS A 110 -33.36 13.16 -16.46
CA CYS A 110 -32.22 13.37 -15.57
C CYS A 110 -31.24 14.40 -16.17
N LEU A 111 -30.88 14.26 -17.44
CA LEU A 111 -30.00 15.20 -18.15
C LEU A 111 -30.57 16.62 -18.16
N ARG A 112 -31.87 16.79 -18.48
CA ARG A 112 -32.55 18.09 -18.43
C ARG A 112 -32.61 18.70 -17.03
N LEU A 113 -32.63 17.89 -15.96
CA LEU A 113 -32.57 18.41 -14.59
C LEU A 113 -31.18 18.95 -14.26
N LEU A 114 -30.14 18.20 -14.62
CA LEU A 114 -28.75 18.62 -14.44
C LEU A 114 -28.49 19.90 -15.24
N ALA A 115 -28.94 19.98 -16.50
CA ALA A 115 -28.79 21.17 -17.34
C ALA A 115 -29.41 22.45 -16.74
N ARG A 116 -30.42 22.30 -15.88
CA ARG A 116 -31.03 23.42 -15.12
C ARG A 116 -30.29 23.74 -13.81
N GLY A 117 -29.06 23.26 -13.65
CA GLY A 117 -28.23 23.45 -12.46
C GLY A 117 -28.80 22.79 -11.20
N ARG A 118 -29.57 21.71 -11.31
CA ARG A 118 -30.17 21.01 -10.16
C ARG A 118 -29.33 19.83 -9.68
N ALA A 119 -29.63 19.38 -8.47
CA ALA A 119 -28.99 18.21 -7.87
C ALA A 119 -29.79 16.93 -8.16
N LEU A 120 -29.07 15.87 -8.56
CA LEU A 120 -29.59 14.53 -8.78
C LEU A 120 -28.80 13.55 -7.90
N CYS A 121 -29.45 12.53 -7.34
CA CYS A 121 -28.79 11.46 -6.60
C CYS A 121 -29.13 10.10 -7.20
N ILE A 122 -28.10 9.29 -7.43
CA ILE A 122 -28.19 7.94 -7.97
C ILE A 122 -27.51 6.96 -7.02
N PHE A 123 -28.15 5.81 -6.85
CA PHE A 123 -27.64 4.66 -6.10
C PHE A 123 -27.21 3.57 -7.11
N PRO A 124 -25.95 3.57 -7.58
CA PRO A 124 -25.49 2.73 -8.69
C PRO A 124 -25.47 1.22 -8.38
N GLU A 125 -25.50 0.77 -7.12
CA GLU A 125 -25.67 -0.65 -6.76
C GLU A 125 -26.99 -1.23 -7.29
N GLY A 126 -28.01 -0.37 -7.34
CA GLY A 126 -29.33 -0.66 -7.86
C GLY A 126 -30.24 -1.53 -6.98
N GLN A 127 -29.75 -2.23 -5.96
CA GLN A 127 -30.60 -2.90 -4.97
C GLN A 127 -30.02 -2.65 -3.58
N SER A 128 -30.87 -2.39 -2.61
CA SER A 128 -30.43 -2.37 -1.21
C SER A 128 -30.18 -3.79 -0.72
N HIS A 129 -29.16 -3.97 0.13
CA HIS A 129 -28.81 -5.27 0.67
C HIS A 129 -28.40 -5.22 2.14
N SER A 130 -28.45 -6.39 2.78
CA SER A 130 -28.05 -6.61 4.17
C SER A 130 -26.56 -6.95 4.33
N GLU A 131 -25.86 -7.19 3.22
CA GLU A 131 -24.44 -7.56 3.26
C GLU A 131 -23.57 -6.46 3.89
N PRO A 132 -22.48 -6.84 4.59
CA PRO A 132 -21.58 -5.91 5.27
C PRO A 132 -20.65 -5.11 4.33
N ALA A 133 -20.55 -5.52 3.08
CA ALA A 133 -19.71 -4.90 2.05
C ALA A 133 -20.55 -4.29 0.94
N MET A 134 -20.08 -3.18 0.39
CA MET A 134 -20.69 -2.51 -0.76
C MET A 134 -20.66 -3.39 -2.02
N ARG A 135 -21.80 -3.49 -2.70
CA ARG A 135 -21.89 -4.13 -4.02
C ARG A 135 -21.26 -3.29 -5.11
N SER A 136 -20.89 -3.94 -6.22
CA SER A 136 -20.29 -3.26 -7.37
C SER A 136 -21.26 -2.28 -8.03
N PHE A 137 -20.71 -1.18 -8.54
CA PHE A 137 -21.49 -0.14 -9.17
C PHE A 137 -21.89 -0.53 -10.59
N LYS A 138 -23.17 -0.33 -10.92
CA LYS A 138 -23.64 -0.39 -12.30
C LYS A 138 -23.25 0.88 -13.03
N LEU A 139 -22.97 0.74 -14.34
CA LEU A 139 -22.46 1.81 -15.21
C LEU A 139 -23.40 3.02 -15.40
N GLY A 140 -24.64 2.97 -14.90
CA GLY A 140 -25.67 3.99 -15.19
C GLY A 140 -25.35 5.39 -14.69
N ALA A 141 -24.72 5.51 -13.50
CA ALA A 141 -24.34 6.82 -12.95
C ALA A 141 -23.19 7.46 -13.75
N ALA A 142 -22.16 6.67 -14.06
CA ALA A 142 -21.03 7.10 -14.87
C ALA A 142 -21.45 7.47 -16.30
N ARG A 143 -22.36 6.67 -16.90
CA ARG A 143 -22.89 6.96 -18.23
C ARG A 143 -23.66 8.28 -18.27
N LEU A 144 -24.54 8.51 -17.28
CA LEU A 144 -25.29 9.77 -17.20
C LEU A 144 -24.36 10.99 -17.03
N ALA A 145 -23.31 10.85 -16.23
CA ALA A 145 -22.30 11.87 -16.04
C ALA A 145 -21.58 12.25 -17.35
N LEU A 146 -21.15 11.26 -18.12
CA LEU A 146 -20.49 11.47 -19.41
C LEU A 146 -21.45 11.98 -20.49
N ASP A 147 -22.67 11.44 -20.55
CA ASP A 147 -23.71 11.91 -21.48
C ASP A 147 -24.05 13.39 -21.23
N TYR A 148 -24.07 13.84 -19.96
CA TYR A 148 -24.25 15.25 -19.63
C TYR A 148 -23.14 16.14 -20.20
N GLN A 149 -21.88 15.77 -19.94
CA GLN A 149 -20.72 16.53 -20.39
C GLN A 149 -20.63 16.57 -21.92
N ALA A 150 -20.95 15.47 -22.61
CA ALA A 150 -20.95 15.40 -24.07
C ALA A 150 -22.04 16.29 -24.71
N LEU A 151 -23.20 16.41 -24.07
CA LEU A 151 -24.29 17.26 -24.55
C LEU A 151 -24.13 18.74 -24.18
N HIS A 152 -23.23 19.07 -23.24
CA HIS A 152 -23.03 20.43 -22.73
C HIS A 152 -21.53 20.77 -22.60
N PRO A 153 -20.75 20.74 -23.70
CA PRO A 153 -19.31 20.98 -23.66
C PRO A 153 -18.95 22.41 -23.17
N GLU A 154 -19.77 23.41 -23.51
CA GLU A 154 -19.66 24.82 -23.11
C GLU A 154 -20.49 25.14 -21.84
N GLY A 155 -21.18 24.15 -21.27
CA GLY A 155 -22.08 24.34 -20.12
C GLY A 155 -21.35 24.32 -18.76
N PRO A 156 -22.05 24.64 -17.66
CA PRO A 156 -21.45 24.57 -16.33
C PRO A 156 -20.98 23.13 -16.01
N PRO A 157 -19.77 22.95 -15.46
CA PRO A 157 -19.18 21.63 -15.26
C PRO A 157 -20.00 20.82 -14.24
N LEU A 158 -20.27 19.54 -14.57
CA LEU A 158 -20.95 18.64 -13.66
C LEU A 158 -20.01 18.18 -12.55
N ARG A 159 -20.40 18.46 -11.31
CA ARG A 159 -19.68 17.97 -10.12
C ARG A 159 -20.33 16.70 -9.60
N VAL A 160 -19.57 15.61 -9.54
CA VAL A 160 -20.02 14.34 -8.99
C VAL A 160 -19.56 14.23 -7.54
N VAL A 161 -20.49 14.15 -6.60
CA VAL A 161 -20.19 14.08 -5.15
C VAL A 161 -20.38 12.64 -4.67
N PRO A 162 -19.29 11.93 -4.30
CA PRO A 162 -19.41 10.61 -3.68
C PRO A 162 -19.96 10.75 -2.26
N VAL A 163 -20.85 9.84 -1.88
CA VAL A 163 -21.48 9.81 -0.54
C VAL A 163 -21.37 8.40 0.03
N GLY A 164 -20.72 8.27 1.19
CA GLY A 164 -20.64 7.03 1.96
C GLY A 164 -21.67 7.02 3.08
N LEU A 165 -22.59 6.08 3.06
CA LEU A 165 -23.58 5.83 4.10
C LEU A 165 -23.20 4.59 4.91
N TYR A 166 -23.15 4.73 6.22
CA TYR A 166 -22.87 3.61 7.12
C TYR A 166 -23.90 3.56 8.26
N TYR A 167 -24.35 2.35 8.60
CA TYR A 167 -25.31 2.11 9.67
C TYR A 167 -24.71 1.15 10.69
N GLU A 168 -24.70 1.53 11.96
CA GLU A 168 -24.21 0.67 13.04
C GLU A 168 -25.02 -0.63 13.09
N ARG A 169 -26.35 -0.48 13.18
CA ARG A 169 -27.33 -1.57 13.25
C ARG A 169 -28.61 -1.14 12.55
N LYS A 170 -28.75 -1.54 11.27
CA LYS A 170 -29.91 -1.22 10.42
C LYS A 170 -31.27 -1.60 11.04
N GLN A 171 -31.30 -2.70 11.79
CA GLN A 171 -32.51 -3.27 12.39
C GLN A 171 -32.88 -2.68 13.76
N ARG A 172 -32.03 -1.84 14.37
CA ARG A 172 -32.23 -1.36 15.75
C ARG A 172 -32.77 0.06 15.76
N PHE A 173 -33.93 0.25 16.40
CA PHE A 173 -34.46 1.57 16.74
C PHE A 173 -33.47 2.32 17.64
N ARG A 174 -33.31 3.63 17.42
CA ARG A 174 -32.32 4.48 18.09
C ARG A 174 -30.86 4.06 17.85
N SER A 175 -30.56 3.48 16.68
CA SER A 175 -29.18 3.26 16.24
C SER A 175 -28.50 4.56 15.77
N THR A 176 -27.21 4.46 15.44
CA THR A 176 -26.42 5.53 14.83
C THR A 176 -26.28 5.32 13.33
N ALA A 177 -26.41 6.42 12.56
CA ALA A 177 -26.15 6.46 11.13
C ALA A 177 -25.11 7.53 10.80
N TRP A 178 -24.29 7.26 9.79
CA TRP A 178 -23.27 8.16 9.29
C TRP A 178 -23.50 8.45 7.81
N ALA A 179 -23.32 9.71 7.43
CA ALA A 179 -23.32 10.18 6.05
C ALA A 179 -22.08 11.05 5.80
N ARG A 180 -21.12 10.53 5.04
CA ARG A 180 -19.88 11.25 4.69
C ARG A 180 -19.94 11.67 3.24
N PHE A 181 -19.71 12.95 2.99
CA PHE A 181 -19.63 13.53 1.65
C PHE A 181 -18.15 13.69 1.30
N GLY A 182 -17.72 13.14 0.17
CA GLY A 182 -16.34 13.28 -0.30
C GLY A 182 -16.16 14.45 -1.26
N SER A 183 -14.91 14.67 -1.66
CA SER A 183 -14.53 15.77 -2.54
C SER A 183 -15.28 15.68 -3.87
N PRO A 184 -15.92 16.76 -4.35
CA PRO A 184 -16.60 16.76 -5.63
C PRO A 184 -15.62 16.52 -6.77
N LEU A 185 -15.87 15.48 -7.57
CA LEU A 185 -15.16 15.24 -8.81
C LEU A 185 -15.72 16.15 -9.90
N ASP A 186 -14.91 17.09 -10.38
CA ASP A 186 -15.26 17.91 -11.54
C ASP A 186 -15.02 17.11 -12.83
N LEU A 187 -16.11 16.80 -13.55
CA LEU A 187 -16.04 15.98 -14.76
C LEU A 187 -15.25 16.62 -15.90
N SER A 188 -15.18 17.96 -15.95
CA SER A 188 -14.41 18.65 -16.99
C SER A 188 -12.91 18.37 -16.82
N THR A 189 -12.40 18.55 -15.59
CA THR A 189 -11.01 18.21 -15.24
C THR A 189 -10.72 16.72 -15.36
N TRP A 190 -11.65 15.85 -14.95
CA TRP A 190 -11.47 14.40 -15.08
C TRP A 190 -11.38 13.99 -16.55
N ARG A 191 -12.20 14.58 -17.43
CA ARG A 191 -12.21 14.29 -18.87
C ARG A 191 -10.98 14.85 -19.58
N ALA A 192 -10.51 16.03 -19.19
CA ALA A 192 -9.26 16.60 -19.69
C ALA A 192 -8.05 15.72 -19.34
N ALA A 193 -8.02 15.19 -18.11
CA ALA A 193 -6.96 14.28 -17.67
C ALA A 193 -7.09 12.85 -18.25
N HIS A 194 -8.28 12.43 -18.69
CA HIS A 194 -8.54 11.10 -19.25
C HIS A 194 -9.32 11.18 -20.58
N PRO A 195 -8.69 11.63 -21.69
CA PRO A 195 -9.36 11.81 -22.98
C PRO A 195 -9.98 10.51 -23.51
N GLN A 196 -9.30 9.37 -23.28
CA GLN A 196 -9.74 8.02 -23.65
C GLN A 196 -10.55 7.31 -22.56
N GLY A 197 -10.86 7.98 -21.44
CA GLY A 197 -11.53 7.36 -20.30
C GLY A 197 -12.91 6.79 -20.68
N THR A 198 -13.16 5.52 -20.38
CA THR A 198 -14.43 4.87 -20.66
C THR A 198 -15.45 5.10 -19.55
N VAL A 199 -16.72 4.78 -19.82
CA VAL A 199 -17.78 4.73 -18.79
C VAL A 199 -17.40 3.80 -17.64
N ARG A 200 -16.65 2.72 -17.91
CA ARG A 200 -16.20 1.76 -16.90
C ARG A 200 -15.15 2.38 -15.97
N ASP A 201 -14.24 3.17 -16.51
CA ASP A 201 -13.18 3.82 -15.73
C ASP A 201 -13.75 4.85 -14.76
N LEU A 202 -14.68 5.68 -15.23
CA LEU A 202 -15.40 6.60 -14.35
C LEU A 202 -16.22 5.85 -13.30
N SER A 203 -16.90 4.76 -13.68
CA SER A 203 -17.67 3.94 -12.73
C SER A 203 -16.77 3.34 -11.65
N ARG A 204 -15.59 2.82 -12.02
CA ARG A 204 -14.60 2.28 -11.08
C ARG A 204 -14.05 3.36 -10.16
N ARG A 205 -13.77 4.56 -10.70
CA ARG A 205 -13.33 5.70 -9.89
C ARG A 205 -14.39 6.09 -8.86
N LEU A 206 -15.65 6.25 -9.27
CA LEU A 206 -16.75 6.60 -8.37
C LEU A 206 -17.00 5.51 -7.32
N GLU A 207 -16.87 4.23 -7.69
CA GLU A 207 -16.95 3.12 -6.74
C GLU A 207 -15.86 3.21 -5.67
N LEU A 208 -14.61 3.46 -6.06
CA LEU A 208 -13.49 3.62 -5.14
C LEU A 208 -13.69 4.82 -4.19
N GLU A 209 -14.15 5.97 -4.71
CA GLU A 209 -14.40 7.14 -3.87
C GLU A 209 -15.51 6.89 -2.84
N VAL A 210 -16.59 6.20 -3.20
CA VAL A 210 -17.64 5.86 -2.23
C VAL A 210 -17.16 4.80 -1.22
N ARG A 211 -16.38 3.80 -1.64
CA ARG A 211 -15.78 2.81 -0.71
C ARG A 211 -14.89 3.48 0.34
N ARG A 212 -14.10 4.49 -0.03
CA ARG A 212 -13.23 5.25 0.90
C ARG A 212 -13.99 5.97 2.03
N LEU A 213 -15.25 6.33 1.76
CA LEU A 213 -16.11 7.06 2.69
C LEU A 213 -16.85 6.15 3.69
N GLN A 214 -16.72 4.83 3.58
CA GLN A 214 -17.36 3.86 4.47
C GLN A 214 -16.39 2.73 4.87
N VAL A 215 -16.89 1.74 5.62
CA VAL A 215 -16.11 0.55 6.02
C VAL A 215 -16.81 -0.71 5.50
N ASP A 216 -16.15 -1.41 4.58
CA ASP A 216 -16.64 -2.63 3.94
C ASP A 216 -16.13 -3.88 4.65
N PHE A 217 -16.95 -4.68 5.32
CA PHE A 217 -16.47 -5.88 6.03
C PHE A 217 -16.58 -7.15 5.18
N ASP A 218 -15.62 -8.06 5.32
CA ASP A 218 -15.56 -9.31 4.54
C ASP A 218 -16.69 -10.27 4.95
N SER A 219 -17.14 -10.17 6.21
CA SER A 219 -18.23 -10.98 6.74
C SER A 219 -18.99 -10.30 7.88
N VAL A 220 -20.16 -10.83 8.22
CA VAL A 220 -20.92 -10.38 9.40
C VAL A 220 -20.11 -10.58 10.68
N ARG A 221 -19.33 -11.66 10.75
CA ARG A 221 -18.44 -11.97 11.87
C ARG A 221 -17.33 -10.93 12.00
N ASP A 222 -16.70 -10.58 10.88
CA ASP A 222 -15.65 -9.57 10.78
C ASP A 222 -16.13 -8.21 11.30
N ARG A 223 -17.30 -7.76 10.81
CA ARG A 223 -17.98 -6.56 11.31
C ARG A 223 -18.18 -6.58 12.83
N GLN A 224 -18.70 -7.68 13.38
CA GLN A 224 -18.91 -7.80 14.83
C GLN A 224 -17.60 -7.80 15.62
N THR A 225 -16.52 -8.35 15.06
CA THR A 225 -15.20 -8.40 15.73
C THR A 225 -14.60 -7.01 15.80
N PHE A 226 -14.59 -6.26 14.69
CA PHE A 226 -14.05 -4.91 14.65
C PHE A 226 -14.85 -3.91 15.49
N HIS A 227 -16.18 -4.04 15.51
CA HIS A 227 -17.01 -3.28 16.45
C HIS A 227 -16.69 -3.60 17.91
N PHE A 228 -16.47 -4.88 18.24
CA PHE A 228 -16.07 -5.28 19.59
C PHE A 228 -14.70 -4.72 19.98
N VAL A 229 -13.72 -4.75 19.07
CA VAL A 229 -12.38 -4.19 19.30
C VAL A 229 -12.45 -2.67 19.45
N ALA A 230 -13.23 -1.98 18.61
CA ALA A 230 -13.43 -0.54 18.71
C ALA A 230 -14.14 -0.14 20.01
N ASP A 231 -15.14 -0.90 20.45
CA ASP A 231 -15.78 -0.75 21.77
C ASP A 231 -14.76 -0.88 22.91
N LEU A 232 -13.91 -1.91 22.82
CA LEU A 232 -12.87 -2.14 23.82
C LEU A 232 -11.87 -0.98 23.81
N LEU A 233 -11.39 -0.53 22.65
CA LEU A 233 -10.48 0.62 22.50
C LEU A 233 -11.08 1.91 23.05
N ALA A 234 -12.35 2.17 22.76
CA ALA A 234 -13.07 3.36 23.22
C ALA A 234 -13.29 3.37 24.74
N SER A 235 -13.27 2.20 25.39
CA SER A 235 -13.29 2.13 26.86
C SER A 235 -11.99 2.61 27.51
N ASP A 236 -10.88 2.63 26.76
CA ASP A 236 -9.53 2.93 27.25
C ASP A 236 -9.11 2.07 28.46
N GLY A 237 -9.72 0.88 28.63
CA GLY A 237 -9.52 0.04 29.82
C GLY A 237 -10.04 0.68 31.12
N ARG A 238 -10.92 1.67 31.02
CA ARG A 238 -11.52 2.41 32.13
C ARG A 238 -12.98 2.01 32.34
N ALA A 239 -13.46 2.26 33.55
CA ALA A 239 -14.86 2.08 33.90
C ALA A 239 -15.78 2.92 33.00
N PRO A 240 -16.97 2.41 32.64
CA PRO A 240 -17.92 3.16 31.84
C PRO A 240 -18.40 4.42 32.58
N VAL A 241 -18.67 5.48 31.82
CA VAL A 241 -19.14 6.79 32.33
C VAL A 241 -20.48 6.63 33.08
N GLN A 242 -20.65 7.36 34.19
CA GLN A 242 -21.88 7.30 35.01
C GLN A 242 -23.14 7.65 34.21
N LEU A 243 -24.27 6.99 34.55
CA LEU A 243 -25.57 7.27 33.94
C LEU A 243 -25.95 8.75 34.07
N GLY A 244 -26.39 9.32 32.95
CA GLY A 244 -26.73 10.75 32.82
C GLY A 244 -25.63 11.59 32.15
N GLN A 245 -24.36 11.18 32.23
CA GLN A 245 -23.25 11.83 31.52
C GLN A 245 -22.88 11.17 30.19
N GLU A 246 -23.56 10.07 29.82
CA GLU A 246 -23.39 9.36 28.54
C GLU A 246 -23.58 10.26 27.31
N LYS A 247 -24.30 11.39 27.42
CA LYS A 247 -24.45 12.39 26.35
C LYS A 247 -23.16 13.16 26.02
N ARG A 248 -22.21 13.27 26.95
CA ARG A 248 -20.92 13.97 26.74
C ARG A 248 -19.78 13.03 26.33
N ALA A 249 -19.92 11.73 26.57
CA ALA A 249 -18.87 10.73 26.36
C ALA A 249 -19.48 9.39 25.91
N SER A 250 -20.18 9.38 24.77
CA SER A 250 -20.48 8.10 24.12
C SER A 250 -19.17 7.50 23.63
N ALA A 251 -18.92 6.21 23.89
CA ALA A 251 -17.81 5.43 23.33
C ALA A 251 -17.74 5.45 21.77
N TRP A 252 -18.74 6.04 21.13
CA TRP A 252 -18.97 6.10 19.68
C TRP A 252 -19.03 7.56 19.20
N GLY A 253 -18.00 8.36 19.55
CA GLY A 253 -17.85 9.73 19.07
C GLY A 253 -17.55 9.81 17.56
N PRO A 254 -17.36 11.04 17.01
CA PRO A 254 -17.07 11.27 15.59
C PRO A 254 -15.91 10.44 15.01
N GLY A 255 -14.96 10.01 15.86
CA GLY A 255 -13.82 9.19 15.46
C GLY A 255 -14.03 7.67 15.50
N HIS A 256 -15.22 7.14 15.82
CA HIS A 256 -15.38 5.70 16.03
C HIS A 256 -15.25 4.89 14.73
N LEU A 257 -15.86 5.37 13.64
CA LEU A 257 -15.68 4.77 12.31
C LEU A 257 -14.22 4.89 11.83
N THR A 258 -13.59 6.02 12.10
CA THR A 258 -12.17 6.23 11.82
C THR A 258 -11.31 5.23 12.60
N THR A 259 -11.61 4.99 13.88
CA THR A 259 -10.94 4.00 14.72
C THR A 259 -11.10 2.59 14.15
N ILE A 260 -12.31 2.20 13.74
CA ILE A 260 -12.56 0.90 13.09
C ILE A 260 -11.71 0.76 11.82
N ARG A 261 -11.70 1.80 10.97
CA ARG A 261 -10.97 1.79 9.70
C ARG A 261 -9.47 1.67 9.91
N GLU A 262 -8.89 2.50 10.78
CA GLU A 262 -7.46 2.46 11.12
C GLU A 262 -7.06 1.14 11.77
N THR A 263 -7.85 0.66 12.73
CA THR A 263 -7.56 -0.61 13.42
C THR A 263 -7.60 -1.78 12.44
N ARG A 264 -8.54 -1.77 11.50
CA ARG A 264 -8.61 -2.80 10.46
C ARG A 264 -7.47 -2.72 9.48
N ALA A 265 -7.13 -1.53 8.99
CA ALA A 265 -5.97 -1.35 8.12
C ALA A 265 -4.68 -1.84 8.80
N ALA A 266 -4.49 -1.47 10.08
CA ALA A 266 -3.30 -1.86 10.84
C ALA A 266 -3.23 -3.35 11.18
N LEU A 267 -4.34 -4.00 11.50
CA LEU A 267 -4.35 -5.44 11.75
C LEU A 267 -4.15 -6.23 10.45
N ARG A 268 -4.66 -5.73 9.32
CA ARG A 268 -4.52 -6.38 8.02
C ARG A 268 -3.13 -6.24 7.39
N SER A 269 -2.29 -5.32 7.86
CA SER A 269 -0.88 -5.22 7.45
C SER A 269 0.05 -6.16 8.23
N LEU A 270 -0.47 -6.96 9.17
CA LEU A 270 0.31 -8.00 9.85
C LEU A 270 0.42 -9.24 8.98
N ASP A 271 1.46 -10.04 9.23
CA ASP A 271 1.55 -11.39 8.67
C ASP A 271 0.31 -12.23 9.05
N ALA A 272 -0.06 -13.15 8.16
CA ALA A 272 -1.28 -13.96 8.29
C ALA A 272 -1.33 -14.74 9.62
N GLN A 273 -0.18 -15.17 10.16
CA GLN A 273 -0.11 -15.92 11.42
C GLN A 273 -0.39 -15.03 12.63
N ARG A 274 0.20 -13.84 12.72
CA ARG A 274 -0.04 -12.87 13.80
C ARG A 274 -1.46 -12.34 13.76
N LEU A 275 -1.99 -12.00 12.58
CA LEU A 275 -3.38 -11.59 12.42
C LEU A 275 -4.33 -12.69 12.93
N ALA A 276 -4.15 -13.93 12.49
CA ALA A 276 -4.95 -15.06 12.94
C ALA A 276 -4.83 -15.32 14.46
N SER A 277 -3.66 -15.03 15.06
CA SER A 277 -3.48 -15.13 16.52
C SER A 277 -4.35 -14.11 17.26
N ILE A 278 -4.24 -12.82 16.89
CA ILE A 278 -4.99 -11.73 17.52
C ILE A 278 -6.50 -11.94 17.34
N GLU A 279 -6.95 -12.32 16.15
CA GLU A 279 -8.37 -12.59 15.89
C GLU A 279 -8.90 -13.74 16.76
N ARG A 280 -8.10 -14.81 16.95
CA ARG A 280 -8.47 -15.94 17.82
C ARG A 280 -8.57 -15.52 19.28
N GLU A 281 -7.67 -14.66 19.77
CA GLU A 281 -7.71 -14.13 21.13
C GLU A 281 -8.92 -13.22 21.37
N VAL A 282 -9.15 -12.27 20.47
CA VAL A 282 -10.30 -11.36 20.50
C VAL A 282 -11.60 -12.17 20.48
N GLU A 283 -11.74 -13.17 19.61
CA GLU A 283 -12.95 -14.00 19.56
C GLU A 283 -13.12 -14.87 20.82
N ARG A 284 -12.03 -15.41 21.37
CA ARG A 284 -12.06 -16.18 22.62
C ARG A 284 -12.55 -15.31 23.77
N TYR A 285 -12.01 -14.11 23.90
CA TYR A 285 -12.41 -13.14 24.91
C TYR A 285 -13.86 -12.69 24.73
N ARG A 286 -14.26 -12.36 23.50
CA ARG A 286 -15.65 -12.03 23.15
C ARG A 286 -16.64 -13.13 23.51
N ARG A 287 -16.28 -14.41 23.30
CA ARG A 287 -17.12 -15.56 23.70
C ARG A 287 -17.23 -15.68 25.22
N LYS A 288 -16.15 -15.46 25.98
CA LYS A 288 -16.17 -15.45 27.46
C LYS A 288 -17.12 -14.38 27.99
N LEU A 289 -16.97 -13.14 27.50
CA LEU A 289 -17.84 -12.03 27.91
C LEU A 289 -19.31 -12.28 27.58
N ARG A 290 -19.61 -12.82 26.37
CA ARG A 290 -20.97 -13.19 25.99
C ARG A 290 -21.60 -14.23 26.91
N ARG A 291 -20.85 -15.28 27.31
CA ARG A 291 -21.33 -16.31 28.25
C ARG A 291 -21.65 -15.73 29.63
N LEU A 292 -20.87 -14.73 30.07
CA LEU A 292 -21.09 -14.05 31.35
C LEU A 292 -22.17 -12.95 31.29
N GLY A 293 -22.61 -12.59 30.08
CA GLY A 293 -23.56 -11.51 29.83
C GLY A 293 -22.98 -10.12 30.07
N VAL A 294 -21.65 -9.99 30.03
CA VAL A 294 -20.91 -8.75 30.35
C VAL A 294 -20.54 -8.02 29.06
N SER A 295 -20.76 -6.70 29.02
CA SER A 295 -20.32 -5.84 27.91
C SER A 295 -18.81 -5.56 27.99
N PRO A 296 -18.09 -5.34 26.86
CA PRO A 296 -16.63 -5.08 26.88
C PRO A 296 -16.23 -3.94 27.81
N ALA A 297 -16.97 -2.83 27.77
CA ALA A 297 -16.71 -1.68 28.65
C ALA A 297 -17.08 -1.95 30.12
N GLU A 298 -18.03 -2.84 30.40
CA GLU A 298 -18.52 -3.12 31.77
C GLU A 298 -17.56 -3.99 32.58
N VAL A 299 -16.60 -4.67 31.94
CA VAL A 299 -15.56 -5.46 32.61
C VAL A 299 -14.74 -4.59 33.59
N PHE A 300 -14.55 -3.32 33.25
CA PHE A 300 -13.73 -2.36 34.01
C PHE A 300 -14.49 -1.63 35.13
N LEU A 301 -15.69 -2.09 35.51
CA LEU A 301 -16.46 -1.50 36.61
C LEU A 301 -15.71 -1.59 37.96
N PRO A 302 -15.63 -0.48 38.74
CA PRO A 302 -14.94 -0.48 40.01
C PRO A 302 -15.79 -1.16 41.09
N LEU A 303 -15.34 -2.30 41.61
CA LEU A 303 -15.98 -3.01 42.71
C LEU A 303 -15.53 -2.44 44.07
N ARG A 304 -16.04 -1.26 44.45
CA ARG A 304 -15.87 -0.73 45.82
C ARG A 304 -17.21 -0.83 46.58
N PRO A 305 -17.29 -1.56 47.71
CA PRO A 305 -18.56 -1.85 48.38
C PRO A 305 -19.35 -0.59 48.79
N GLY A 306 -18.67 0.49 49.22
CA GLY A 306 -19.33 1.75 49.61
C GLY A 306 -19.92 2.57 48.44
N ARG A 307 -19.41 2.41 47.21
CA ARG A 307 -19.96 3.09 46.00
C ARG A 307 -21.05 2.25 45.31
N ALA A 308 -21.07 0.94 45.58
CA ALA A 308 -22.02 -0.01 45.01
C ALA A 308 -23.45 0.20 45.51
N GLY A 309 -23.61 0.44 46.81
CA GLY A 309 -24.91 0.71 47.43
C GLY A 309 -25.57 1.94 46.82
N PHE A 310 -24.82 3.04 46.66
CA PHE A 310 -25.33 4.27 46.04
C PHE A 310 -25.68 4.09 44.56
N PHE A 311 -24.88 3.33 43.80
CA PHE A 311 -25.16 3.03 42.39
C PHE A 311 -26.44 2.19 42.24
N LEU A 312 -26.58 1.13 43.03
CA LEU A 312 -27.77 0.26 43.03
C LEU A 312 -29.01 1.00 43.53
N LEU A 313 -28.91 1.81 44.60
CA LEU A 313 -30.03 2.61 45.11
C LEU A 313 -30.54 3.62 44.07
N ARG A 314 -29.65 4.33 43.39
CA ARG A 314 -30.01 5.29 42.36
C ARG A 314 -30.67 4.63 41.14
N GLU A 315 -30.22 3.43 40.77
CA GLU A 315 -30.87 2.63 39.72
C GLU A 315 -32.25 2.14 40.17
N LEU A 316 -32.39 1.75 41.44
CA LEU A 316 -33.67 1.36 42.03
C LEU A 316 -34.65 2.53 42.12
N GLU A 317 -34.17 3.73 42.47
CA GLU A 317 -34.94 4.98 42.52
C GLU A 317 -35.48 5.37 41.13
N LEU A 318 -34.60 5.37 40.11
CA LEU A 318 -34.99 5.58 38.70
C LEU A 318 -35.99 4.53 38.21
N PHE A 319 -35.86 3.29 38.68
CA PHE A 319 -36.81 2.21 38.41
C PHE A 319 -38.17 2.49 39.07
N LEU A 320 -38.20 2.77 40.38
CA LEU A 320 -39.42 2.97 41.16
C LEU A 320 -40.21 4.21 40.74
N VAL A 321 -39.54 5.32 40.46
CA VAL A 321 -40.19 6.56 39.97
C VAL A 321 -40.65 6.43 38.52
N GLY A 322 -39.86 5.73 37.68
CA GLY A 322 -40.17 5.56 36.27
C GLY A 322 -41.20 4.48 35.95
N LEU A 323 -41.39 3.49 36.83
CA LEU A 323 -42.26 2.33 36.60
C LEU A 323 -43.75 2.71 36.46
N PRO A 324 -44.36 3.56 37.32
CA PRO A 324 -45.75 3.98 37.16
C PRO A 324 -45.99 4.72 35.83
N LEU A 325 -45.08 5.65 35.48
CA LEU A 325 -45.14 6.38 34.21
C LEU A 325 -44.94 5.47 32.99
N ARG A 326 -44.09 4.44 33.13
CA ARG A 326 -43.91 3.41 32.10
C ARG A 326 -45.16 2.55 31.96
N LEU A 327 -45.79 2.10 33.04
CA LEU A 327 -47.01 1.30 32.98
C LEU A 327 -48.13 2.08 32.32
N TRP A 328 -48.31 3.34 32.72
CA TRP A 328 -49.24 4.27 32.09
C TRP A 328 -48.95 4.49 30.60
N GLY A 329 -47.69 4.76 30.26
CA GLY A 329 -47.27 4.87 28.86
C GLY A 329 -47.52 3.58 28.07
N THR A 330 -47.14 2.42 28.62
CA THR A 330 -47.31 1.12 27.96
C THR A 330 -48.77 0.82 27.68
N LEU A 331 -49.66 1.06 28.65
CA LEU A 331 -51.11 0.84 28.52
C LEU A 331 -51.69 1.69 27.37
N ASN A 332 -51.43 3.00 27.38
CA ASN A 332 -51.97 3.91 26.37
C ASN A 332 -51.39 3.68 24.97
N HIS A 333 -50.21 3.08 24.87
CA HIS A 333 -49.50 2.84 23.60
C HIS A 333 -49.63 1.39 23.12
N TRP A 334 -50.30 0.51 23.88
CA TRP A 334 -50.34 -0.93 23.61
C TRP A 334 -51.06 -1.25 22.29
N LEU A 335 -52.25 -0.71 22.09
CA LEU A 335 -53.04 -0.92 20.87
C LEU A 335 -52.35 -0.36 19.61
N PRO A 336 -51.92 0.92 19.57
CA PRO A 336 -51.22 1.44 18.40
C PRO A 336 -49.90 0.70 18.13
N PHE A 337 -49.19 0.23 19.17
CA PHE A 337 -47.98 -0.58 19.01
C PHE A 337 -48.25 -1.92 18.32
N TRP A 338 -49.27 -2.67 18.73
CA TRP A 338 -49.60 -3.95 18.11
C TRP A 338 -50.12 -3.79 16.69
N LEU A 339 -50.88 -2.74 16.42
CA LEU A 339 -51.34 -2.41 15.07
C LEU A 339 -50.15 -2.10 14.14
N VAL A 340 -49.23 -1.24 14.58
CA VAL A 340 -48.00 -0.93 13.84
C VAL A 340 -47.19 -2.21 13.61
N ARG A 341 -47.03 -3.06 14.62
CA ARG A 341 -46.28 -4.32 14.50
C ARG A 341 -46.90 -5.26 13.47
N GLY A 342 -48.21 -5.47 13.51
CA GLY A 342 -48.91 -6.34 12.57
C GLY A 342 -48.87 -5.82 11.13
N LEU A 343 -49.04 -4.51 10.93
CA LEU A 343 -48.90 -3.88 9.62
C LEU A 343 -47.46 -3.94 9.10
N THR A 344 -46.48 -3.71 9.97
CA THR A 344 -45.06 -3.80 9.61
C THR A 344 -44.70 -5.20 9.13
N GLN A 345 -45.14 -6.25 9.82
CA GLN A 345 -44.86 -7.64 9.43
C GLN A 345 -45.49 -8.02 8.08
N ARG A 346 -46.59 -7.36 7.69
CA ARG A 346 -47.22 -7.56 6.36
C ARG A 346 -46.56 -6.74 5.25
N MET A 347 -45.98 -5.59 5.57
CA MET A 347 -45.45 -4.64 4.59
C MET A 347 -43.93 -4.75 4.37
N ALA A 348 -43.17 -5.13 5.41
CA ALA A 348 -41.73 -5.29 5.31
C ALA A 348 -41.40 -6.57 4.54
N LYS A 349 -40.63 -6.44 3.44
CA LYS A 349 -40.21 -7.58 2.61
C LYS A 349 -38.94 -8.25 3.13
N ASP A 350 -38.10 -7.48 3.81
CA ASP A 350 -36.82 -7.91 4.38
C ASP A 350 -36.74 -7.50 5.85
N ASP A 351 -36.04 -8.29 6.68
CA ASP A 351 -35.84 -8.02 8.12
C ASP A 351 -35.23 -6.64 8.39
N ASP A 352 -34.39 -6.14 7.47
CA ASP A 352 -33.73 -4.84 7.55
C ASP A 352 -34.67 -3.64 7.32
N GLN A 353 -35.86 -3.88 6.77
CA GLN A 353 -36.88 -2.85 6.55
C GLN A 353 -37.92 -2.80 7.66
N VAL A 354 -37.93 -3.77 8.58
CA VAL A 354 -38.95 -3.87 9.64
C VAL A 354 -38.91 -2.63 10.55
N ALA A 355 -37.72 -2.24 11.02
CA ALA A 355 -37.59 -1.14 11.97
C ALA A 355 -37.92 0.23 11.34
N SER A 356 -37.49 0.45 10.10
CA SER A 356 -37.79 1.68 9.35
C SER A 356 -39.27 1.76 9.03
N THR A 357 -39.86 0.69 8.47
CA THR A 357 -41.29 0.59 8.15
C THR A 357 -42.16 0.78 9.38
N ALA A 358 -41.81 0.18 10.52
CA ALA A 358 -42.51 0.37 11.79
C ALA A 358 -42.53 1.85 12.23
N THR A 359 -41.42 2.56 12.04
CA THR A 359 -41.32 3.97 12.43
C THR A 359 -42.17 4.86 11.52
N PHE A 360 -42.22 4.55 10.23
CA PHE A 360 -43.12 5.24 9.30
C PHE A 360 -44.59 4.92 9.61
N LEU A 361 -44.95 3.68 9.91
CA LEU A 361 -46.34 3.38 10.27
C LEU A 361 -46.73 3.99 11.63
N ALA A 362 -45.80 4.11 12.56
CA ALA A 362 -46.04 4.70 13.87
C ALA A 362 -46.38 6.20 13.80
N LEU A 363 -45.72 6.96 12.93
CA LEU A 363 -45.84 8.42 12.90
C LEU A 363 -47.27 8.95 12.63
N PRO A 364 -48.11 8.34 11.76
CA PRO A 364 -49.53 8.70 11.63
C PRO A 364 -50.46 7.92 12.57
N ILE A 365 -50.13 6.67 12.92
CA ILE A 365 -51.02 5.82 13.74
C ILE A 365 -51.08 6.33 15.18
N PHE A 366 -49.94 6.70 15.78
CA PHE A 366 -49.93 7.14 17.19
C PHE A 366 -50.73 8.44 17.41
N PRO A 367 -50.57 9.51 16.60
CA PRO A 367 -51.40 10.71 16.74
C PRO A 367 -52.89 10.47 16.53
N LEU A 368 -53.27 9.57 15.60
CA LEU A 368 -54.67 9.18 15.41
C LEU A 368 -55.23 8.54 16.69
N PHE A 369 -54.48 7.61 17.28
CA PHE A 369 -54.86 6.98 18.54
C PHE A 369 -54.90 7.98 19.71
N TYR A 370 -53.97 8.93 19.76
CA TYR A 370 -54.03 10.01 20.76
C TYR A 370 -55.31 10.84 20.60
N GLY A 371 -55.72 11.16 19.37
CA GLY A 371 -56.97 11.86 19.10
C GLY A 371 -58.20 11.06 19.54
N LEU A 372 -58.26 9.78 19.19
CA LEU A 372 -59.36 8.89 19.58
C LEU A 372 -59.46 8.70 21.10
N GLN A 373 -58.32 8.46 21.76
CA GLN A 373 -58.26 8.30 23.21
C GLN A 373 -58.62 9.62 23.92
N THR A 374 -58.12 10.75 23.42
CA THR A 374 -58.44 12.08 23.97
C THR A 374 -59.92 12.42 23.78
N ALA A 375 -60.51 12.08 22.64
CA ALA A 375 -61.94 12.26 22.40
C ALA A 375 -62.79 11.40 23.36
N ALA A 376 -62.37 10.16 23.61
CA ALA A 376 -63.01 9.30 24.60
C ALA A 376 -62.90 9.87 26.02
N VAL A 377 -61.75 10.41 26.41
CA VAL A 377 -61.58 11.09 27.71
C VAL A 377 -62.39 12.39 27.79
N ALA A 378 -62.47 13.16 26.71
CA ALA A 378 -63.31 14.36 26.65
C ALA A 378 -64.80 14.03 26.84
N TRP A 379 -65.24 12.91 26.28
CA TRP A 379 -66.60 12.42 26.40
C TRP A 379 -66.92 11.88 27.81
N LEU A 380 -65.97 11.20 28.46
CA LEU A 380 -66.17 10.58 29.79
C LEU A 380 -65.89 11.52 30.97
N ALA A 381 -64.95 12.45 30.85
CA ALA A 381 -64.38 13.20 31.96
C ALA A 381 -64.28 14.72 31.70
N GLY A 382 -64.77 15.19 30.54
CA GLY A 382 -64.81 16.61 30.18
C GLY A 382 -63.51 17.16 29.57
N ALA A 383 -63.62 18.35 28.98
CA ALA A 383 -62.55 18.98 28.19
C ALA A 383 -61.25 19.27 28.99
N PRO A 384 -61.27 19.74 30.25
CA PRO A 384 -60.04 20.02 31.00
C PRO A 384 -59.17 18.78 31.23
N LEU A 385 -59.80 17.65 31.58
CA LEU A 385 -59.12 16.37 31.77
C LEU A 385 -58.61 15.78 30.46
N ALA A 386 -59.33 15.99 29.35
CA ALA A 386 -58.88 15.58 28.02
C ALA A 386 -57.60 16.31 27.58
N VAL A 387 -57.48 17.62 27.87
CA VAL A 387 -56.27 18.39 27.56
C VAL A 387 -55.08 17.88 28.39
N LEU A 388 -55.26 17.65 29.69
CA LEU A 388 -54.21 17.07 30.54
C LEU A 388 -53.79 15.67 30.07
N TYR A 389 -54.76 14.85 29.69
CA TYR A 389 -54.51 13.52 29.14
C TYR A 389 -53.72 13.58 27.83
N LEU A 390 -54.13 14.42 26.86
CA LEU A 390 -53.43 14.60 25.58
C LEU A 390 -51.98 15.05 25.78
N VAL A 391 -51.73 15.97 26.72
CA VAL A 391 -50.37 16.43 27.05
C VAL A 391 -49.54 15.31 27.71
N SER A 392 -50.18 14.42 28.48
CA SER A 392 -49.50 13.30 29.14
C SER A 392 -49.04 12.20 28.18
N LEU A 393 -49.72 12.00 27.05
CA LEU A 393 -49.48 10.88 26.13
C LEU A 393 -48.06 10.91 25.50
N PRO A 394 -47.59 12.00 24.88
CA PRO A 394 -46.22 12.05 24.35
C PRO A 394 -45.15 11.88 25.43
N TYR A 395 -45.38 12.45 26.61
CA TYR A 395 -44.43 12.39 27.72
C TYR A 395 -44.30 10.97 28.27
N THR A 396 -45.43 10.32 28.55
CA THR A 396 -45.47 8.97 29.13
C THR A 396 -45.06 7.90 28.11
N GLY A 397 -45.32 8.11 26.82
CA GLY A 397 -44.76 7.31 25.72
C GLY A 397 -43.23 7.44 25.61
N ALA A 398 -42.70 8.66 25.68
CA ALA A 398 -41.26 8.89 25.68
C ALA A 398 -40.58 8.27 26.93
N VAL A 399 -41.21 8.39 28.11
CA VAL A 399 -40.74 7.75 29.34
C VAL A 399 -40.80 6.24 29.22
N ALA A 400 -41.87 5.65 28.68
CA ALA A 400 -41.96 4.19 28.48
C ALA A 400 -40.87 3.66 27.54
N LEU A 401 -40.55 4.37 26.46
CA LEU A 401 -39.47 4.03 25.53
C LEU A 401 -38.08 4.20 26.16
N LEU A 402 -37.81 5.35 26.79
CA LEU A 402 -36.52 5.63 27.44
C LEU A 402 -36.28 4.69 28.63
N HIS A 403 -37.32 4.40 29.41
CA HIS A 403 -37.24 3.49 30.54
C HIS A 403 -37.07 2.05 30.08
N ARG A 404 -37.66 1.61 28.95
CA ARG A 404 -37.37 0.29 28.36
C ARG A 404 -35.90 0.12 27.99
N ASP A 405 -35.31 1.10 27.31
CA ASP A 405 -33.89 1.07 26.92
C ASP A 405 -32.96 1.19 28.14
N ARG A 406 -33.31 2.02 29.14
CA ARG A 406 -32.54 2.23 30.37
C ARG A 406 -32.65 1.06 31.36
N SER A 407 -33.82 0.47 31.55
CA SER A 407 -34.01 -0.67 32.46
C SER A 407 -33.20 -1.87 32.01
N GLY A 408 -33.11 -2.11 30.70
CA GLY A 408 -32.38 -3.26 30.15
C GLY A 408 -30.86 -3.14 30.31
N SER A 409 -30.29 -1.95 30.24
CA SER A 409 -28.86 -1.71 30.49
C SER A 409 -28.57 -1.61 31.98
N ALA A 410 -29.40 -0.92 32.76
CA ALA A 410 -29.29 -0.85 34.22
C ALA A 410 -29.37 -2.23 34.87
N TRP A 411 -30.38 -3.02 34.51
CA TRP A 411 -30.54 -4.40 35.01
C TRP A 411 -29.33 -5.27 34.66
N ARG A 412 -28.82 -5.16 33.43
CA ARG A 412 -27.61 -5.88 33.00
C ARG A 412 -26.38 -5.42 33.78
N ARG A 413 -26.16 -4.10 33.93
CA ARG A 413 -25.05 -3.54 34.69
C ARG A 413 -25.10 -3.96 36.16
N SER A 414 -26.29 -3.96 36.76
CA SER A 414 -26.52 -4.46 38.13
C SER A 414 -26.23 -5.96 38.24
N LEU A 415 -26.68 -6.78 37.29
CA LEU A 415 -26.35 -8.21 37.25
C LEU A 415 -24.86 -8.46 37.01
N THR A 416 -24.23 -7.73 36.09
CA THR A 416 -22.79 -7.77 35.84
C THR A 416 -22.03 -7.42 37.12
N PHE A 417 -22.42 -6.34 37.79
CA PHE A 417 -21.83 -5.92 39.06
C PHE A 417 -21.98 -7.01 40.13
N LEU A 418 -23.20 -7.53 40.36
CA LEU A 418 -23.44 -8.58 41.35
C LEU A 418 -22.65 -9.87 41.05
N ARG A 419 -22.54 -10.25 39.78
CA ARG A 419 -21.75 -11.42 39.33
C ARG A 419 -20.26 -11.21 39.56
N LEU A 420 -19.72 -10.05 39.21
CA LEU A 420 -18.29 -9.75 39.35
C LEU A 420 -17.92 -9.46 40.82
N ALA A 421 -18.81 -8.85 41.59
CA ALA A 421 -18.67 -8.65 43.04
C ALA A 421 -18.58 -9.97 43.80
N ARG A 422 -19.32 -10.99 43.36
CA ARG A 422 -19.26 -12.35 43.92
C ARG A 422 -17.97 -13.11 43.55
N PHE A 423 -17.34 -12.75 42.43
CA PHE A 423 -16.14 -13.43 41.91
C PHE A 423 -15.06 -12.42 41.48
N PRO A 424 -14.43 -11.70 42.42
CA PRO A 424 -13.46 -10.64 42.11
C PRO A 424 -12.24 -11.16 41.34
N ALA A 425 -11.81 -12.41 41.59
CA ALA A 425 -10.73 -13.05 40.85
C ALA A 425 -11.05 -13.25 39.36
N VAL A 426 -12.31 -13.54 39.03
CA VAL A 426 -12.77 -13.68 37.64
C VAL A 426 -12.75 -12.32 36.94
N GLN A 427 -13.17 -11.25 37.63
CA GLN A 427 -13.07 -9.91 37.07
C GLN A 427 -11.61 -9.50 36.84
N ALA A 428 -10.74 -9.70 37.81
CA ALA A 428 -9.32 -9.35 37.69
C ALA A 428 -8.68 -10.02 36.46
N ARG A 429 -8.99 -11.31 36.22
CA ARG A 429 -8.54 -12.04 35.03
C ARG A 429 -9.13 -11.48 33.73
N LEU A 430 -10.42 -11.16 33.69
CA LEU A 430 -11.05 -10.57 32.50
C LEU A 430 -10.54 -9.16 32.20
N VAL A 431 -10.21 -8.38 33.23
CA VAL A 431 -9.58 -7.07 33.10
C VAL A 431 -8.16 -7.21 32.56
N ALA A 432 -7.39 -8.18 33.06
CA ALA A 432 -6.04 -8.47 32.57
C ALA A 432 -6.07 -8.89 31.08
N GLU A 433 -6.88 -9.90 30.72
CA GLU A 433 -7.04 -10.36 29.33
C GLU A 433 -7.52 -9.22 28.41
N GLY A 434 -8.44 -8.37 28.89
CA GLY A 434 -8.93 -7.22 28.13
C GLY A 434 -7.85 -6.15 27.92
N ARG A 435 -6.99 -5.90 28.92
CA ARG A 435 -5.86 -4.97 28.83
C ARG A 435 -4.74 -5.50 27.92
N GLU A 436 -4.49 -6.80 27.93
CA GLU A 436 -3.54 -7.45 27.02
C GLU A 436 -3.99 -7.30 25.56
N ILE A 437 -5.26 -7.58 25.27
CA ILE A 437 -5.82 -7.38 23.93
C ILE A 437 -5.73 -5.90 23.52
N LEU A 438 -6.03 -4.98 24.44
CA LEU A 438 -5.89 -3.54 24.19
C LEU A 438 -4.44 -3.16 23.88
N ALA A 439 -3.49 -3.67 24.65
CA ALA A 439 -2.06 -3.43 24.46
C ALA A 439 -1.58 -4.01 23.13
N ALA A 440 -1.99 -5.23 22.76
CA ALA A 440 -1.63 -5.87 21.50
C ALA A 440 -2.19 -5.08 20.30
N VAL A 441 -3.48 -4.72 20.32
CA VAL A 441 -4.10 -3.95 19.25
C VAL A 441 -3.52 -2.54 19.15
N ARG A 442 -3.22 -1.88 20.29
CA ARG A 442 -2.52 -0.58 20.30
C ARG A 442 -1.11 -0.70 19.79
N ALA A 443 -0.35 -1.69 20.23
CA ALA A 443 0.99 -1.93 19.75
C ALA A 443 0.99 -2.10 18.23
N VAL A 444 0.07 -2.87 17.66
CA VAL A 444 -0.07 -2.99 16.20
C VAL A 444 -0.43 -1.66 15.54
N ARG A 445 -1.42 -0.94 16.06
CA ARG A 445 -1.81 0.38 15.52
C ARG A 445 -0.67 1.40 15.60
N GLU A 446 0.05 1.42 16.70
CA GLU A 446 1.22 2.26 16.95
C GLU A 446 2.43 1.80 16.14
N ASN A 447 2.57 0.50 15.86
CA ASN A 447 3.64 -0.03 15.03
C ASN A 447 3.38 0.37 13.58
N VAL A 448 2.17 0.17 13.08
CA VAL A 448 1.76 0.64 11.75
C VAL A 448 1.86 2.16 11.66
N ALA A 449 1.37 2.91 12.67
CA ALA A 449 1.54 4.37 12.73
C ALA A 449 3.01 4.82 12.87
N ARG A 450 3.88 4.01 13.49
CA ARG A 450 5.34 4.22 13.53
C ARG A 450 6.05 3.82 12.24
N HIS A 451 5.46 2.95 11.41
CA HIS A 451 5.99 2.51 10.11
C HIS A 451 5.41 3.33 8.92
N TYR A 452 4.44 4.23 9.15
CA TYR A 452 4.00 5.23 8.16
C TYR A 452 5.12 6.15 7.62
N PRO A 453 6.17 6.53 8.39
CA PRO A 453 7.33 7.25 7.88
C PRO A 453 8.23 6.40 6.97
N GLU A 454 8.10 5.07 6.97
CA GLU A 454 9.04 4.14 6.32
C GLU A 454 8.61 3.70 4.92
N LEU A 455 7.39 4.06 4.50
CA LEU A 455 6.90 3.75 3.16
C LEU A 455 7.58 4.59 2.08
N VAL A 456 7.97 5.82 2.43
CA VAL A 456 8.72 6.73 1.55
C VAL A 456 9.79 7.45 2.35
N LEU A 457 11.05 7.25 1.97
CA LEU A 457 12.23 7.87 2.58
C LEU A 457 12.77 9.03 1.72
N ASP A 458 13.47 9.95 2.38
CA ASP A 458 14.32 10.94 1.73
C ASP A 458 15.71 10.34 1.47
N LEU A 459 16.44 10.85 0.48
CA LEU A 459 17.83 10.42 0.20
C LEU A 459 18.77 10.64 1.39
N GLU A 460 18.50 11.65 2.22
CA GLU A 460 19.31 11.97 3.40
C GLU A 460 19.02 11.06 4.61
N ASP A 461 17.99 10.19 4.55
CA ASP A 461 17.68 9.27 5.64
C ASP A 461 18.80 8.20 5.76
N PRO A 462 19.37 7.96 6.95
CA PRO A 462 20.42 6.96 7.14
C PRO A 462 20.06 5.56 6.63
N ARG A 463 18.78 5.17 6.74
CA ARG A 463 18.25 3.86 6.32
C ARG A 463 18.18 3.74 4.80
N ALA A 464 18.15 4.85 4.08
CA ALA A 464 18.13 4.86 2.62
C ALA A 464 19.39 4.26 1.99
N ARG A 465 20.47 4.07 2.77
CA ARG A 465 21.71 3.39 2.31
C ARG A 465 21.62 1.87 2.36
N GLU A 466 20.59 1.32 2.98
CA GLU A 466 20.42 -0.12 3.13
C GLU A 466 19.65 -0.69 1.93
N ILE A 467 20.29 -1.63 1.21
CA ILE A 467 19.69 -2.31 0.04
C ILE A 467 18.35 -2.97 0.40
N SER A 468 18.21 -3.49 1.63
CA SER A 468 16.98 -4.10 2.15
C SER A 468 15.78 -3.15 2.14
N TRP A 469 16.00 -1.83 2.24
CA TRP A 469 14.97 -0.81 2.28
C TRP A 469 14.68 -0.21 0.90
N THR A 470 15.71 0.10 0.14
CA THR A 470 15.58 0.95 -1.05
C THR A 470 16.07 0.31 -2.34
N GLY A 471 16.46 -0.97 -2.31
CA GLY A 471 17.15 -1.65 -3.41
C GLY A 471 18.52 -1.03 -3.67
N GLY A 472 19.32 -1.62 -4.56
CA GLY A 472 20.71 -1.16 -4.73
C GLY A 472 20.82 0.18 -5.45
N LYS A 473 20.01 0.49 -6.47
CA LYS A 473 20.01 1.83 -7.09
C LYS A 473 19.65 2.92 -6.09
N GLY A 474 18.61 2.69 -5.29
CA GLY A 474 18.18 3.61 -4.23
C GLY A 474 19.27 3.78 -3.16
N ALA A 475 19.90 2.67 -2.75
CA ALA A 475 20.99 2.67 -1.77
C ALA A 475 22.22 3.43 -2.26
N ASN A 476 22.68 3.17 -3.50
CA ASN A 476 23.81 3.85 -4.11
C ASN A 476 23.52 5.35 -4.29
N LEU A 477 22.29 5.71 -4.68
CA LEU A 477 21.88 7.11 -4.85
C LEU A 477 21.84 7.85 -3.51
N ALA A 478 21.33 7.22 -2.44
CA ALA A 478 21.35 7.78 -1.10
C ALA A 478 22.79 7.91 -0.57
N GLN A 479 23.63 6.90 -0.78
CA GLN A 479 25.03 6.92 -0.35
C GLN A 479 25.84 8.01 -1.04
N THR A 480 25.67 8.19 -2.35
CA THR A 480 26.31 9.29 -3.10
C THR A 480 25.78 10.66 -2.64
N ARG A 481 24.46 10.82 -2.47
CA ARG A 481 23.87 12.07 -1.98
C ARG A 481 24.42 12.46 -0.60
N GLN A 482 24.42 11.53 0.35
CA GLN A 482 24.91 11.77 1.72
C GLN A 482 26.42 12.03 1.80
N ARG A 483 27.16 11.68 0.75
CA ARG A 483 28.59 12.00 0.59
C ARG A 483 28.85 13.31 -0.16
N GLY A 484 27.80 14.08 -0.45
CA GLY A 484 27.91 15.42 -1.03
C GLY A 484 27.97 15.48 -2.55
N PHE A 485 27.70 14.37 -3.26
CA PHE A 485 27.64 14.39 -4.72
C PHE A 485 26.42 15.18 -5.23
N PRO A 486 26.51 15.80 -6.43
CA PRO A 486 25.44 16.60 -7.00
C PRO A 486 24.31 15.71 -7.54
N VAL A 487 23.54 15.13 -6.63
CA VAL A 487 22.42 14.24 -6.95
C VAL A 487 21.10 15.02 -6.94
N PRO A 488 20.25 14.90 -7.98
CA PRO A 488 18.92 15.53 -8.00
C PRO A 488 18.05 15.08 -6.83
N SER A 489 17.15 15.95 -6.37
CA SER A 489 16.21 15.60 -5.30
C SER A 489 15.39 14.35 -5.65
N ALA A 490 15.25 13.42 -4.71
CA ALA A 490 14.45 12.22 -4.93
C ALA A 490 13.67 11.80 -3.67
N ARG A 491 12.66 10.96 -3.88
CA ARG A 491 11.95 10.21 -2.84
C ARG A 491 12.05 8.73 -3.14
N LEU A 492 12.32 7.94 -2.10
CA LEU A 492 12.50 6.49 -2.23
C LEU A 492 11.28 5.79 -1.67
N VAL A 493 10.45 5.20 -2.53
CA VAL A 493 9.37 4.30 -2.10
C VAL A 493 10.00 2.96 -1.74
N THR A 494 9.85 2.53 -0.50
CA THR A 494 10.65 1.42 0.04
C THR A 494 10.15 0.04 -0.39
N SER A 495 11.00 -0.96 -0.20
CA SER A 495 10.63 -2.38 -0.32
C SER A 495 9.49 -2.76 0.63
N THR A 496 9.39 -2.11 1.81
CA THR A 496 8.27 -2.32 2.73
C THR A 496 6.94 -1.82 2.15
N ALA A 497 6.96 -0.75 1.35
CA ALA A 497 5.79 -0.29 0.63
C ALA A 497 5.32 -1.31 -0.42
N TYR A 498 6.26 -1.98 -1.10
CA TYR A 498 5.92 -3.09 -1.98
C TYR A 498 5.28 -4.25 -1.23
N ARG A 499 5.86 -4.68 -0.10
CA ARG A 499 5.31 -5.77 0.73
C ARG A 499 3.92 -5.44 1.26
N ALA A 500 3.67 -4.18 1.62
CA ALA A 500 2.36 -3.71 2.04
C ALA A 500 1.35 -3.61 0.88
N PHE A 501 1.83 -3.48 -0.37
CA PHE A 501 1.02 -3.39 -1.57
C PHE A 501 0.68 -4.77 -2.19
N ALA A 502 1.63 -5.70 -2.18
CA ALA A 502 1.53 -6.99 -2.86
C ALA A 502 0.28 -7.77 -2.42
N PRO A 503 -0.58 -8.24 -3.34
CA PRO A 503 -1.77 -8.99 -2.98
C PRO A 503 -1.45 -10.35 -2.35
N ASP A 504 -2.12 -10.73 -1.26
CA ASP A 504 -1.96 -12.07 -0.66
C ASP A 504 -2.21 -13.23 -1.65
N SER A 505 -2.96 -12.98 -2.73
CA SER A 505 -3.29 -13.98 -3.76
C SER A 505 -2.08 -14.42 -4.60
N ILE A 506 -0.99 -13.65 -4.62
CA ILE A 506 0.20 -14.03 -5.40
C ILE A 506 1.10 -15.02 -4.63
N THR A 507 1.02 -15.10 -3.31
CA THR A 507 1.92 -15.93 -2.48
C THR A 507 1.90 -17.40 -2.88
N GLY A 508 0.72 -18.00 -3.09
CA GLY A 508 0.61 -19.39 -3.51
C GLY A 508 1.23 -19.65 -4.91
N ARG A 509 1.22 -18.65 -5.78
CA ARG A 509 1.84 -18.71 -7.11
C ARG A 509 3.35 -18.56 -7.06
N ILE A 510 3.86 -17.74 -6.13
CA ILE A 510 5.29 -17.62 -5.87
C ILE A 510 5.84 -18.97 -5.37
N GLU A 511 5.15 -19.62 -4.44
CA GLU A 511 5.51 -20.96 -3.97
C GLU A 511 5.44 -22.01 -5.10
N GLU A 512 4.49 -21.87 -6.03
CA GLU A 512 4.41 -22.71 -7.23
C GLU A 512 5.62 -22.52 -8.15
N LEU A 513 5.99 -21.28 -8.45
CA LEU A 513 7.20 -20.95 -9.24
C LEU A 513 8.46 -21.52 -8.59
N GLN A 514 8.62 -21.36 -7.27
CA GLN A 514 9.79 -21.88 -6.54
C GLN A 514 9.89 -23.41 -6.64
N ARG A 515 8.75 -24.11 -6.64
CA ARG A 515 8.69 -25.57 -6.73
C ARG A 515 8.96 -26.10 -8.13
N ILE A 516 8.47 -25.38 -9.15
CA ILE A 516 8.71 -25.73 -10.57
C ILE A 516 10.18 -25.52 -10.92
N GLY A 517 10.82 -24.50 -10.34
CA GLY A 517 12.20 -24.15 -10.64
C GLY A 517 12.37 -23.72 -12.10
N ALA A 518 13.59 -23.81 -12.63
CA ALA A 518 13.89 -23.47 -14.03
C ALA A 518 13.52 -24.57 -15.05
N GLY A 519 12.82 -25.63 -14.63
CA GLY A 519 12.59 -26.84 -15.44
C GLY A 519 11.42 -26.78 -16.44
N ASP A 520 10.39 -25.96 -16.17
CA ASP A 520 9.21 -25.80 -17.05
C ASP A 520 8.99 -24.33 -17.42
N MET A 521 9.51 -23.96 -18.59
CA MET A 521 9.51 -22.58 -19.06
C MET A 521 8.12 -22.05 -19.41
N ASP A 522 7.22 -22.89 -19.90
CA ASP A 522 5.87 -22.47 -20.25
C ASP A 522 5.03 -22.23 -18.99
N ALA A 523 5.21 -23.07 -17.97
CA ALA A 523 4.59 -22.84 -16.67
C ALA A 523 5.11 -21.56 -16.00
N VAL A 524 6.43 -21.31 -16.03
CA VAL A 524 7.03 -20.08 -15.51
C VAL A 524 6.45 -18.84 -16.20
N ARG A 525 6.38 -18.84 -17.55
CA ARG A 525 5.80 -17.73 -18.33
C ARG A 525 4.35 -17.45 -17.92
N ARG A 526 3.52 -18.51 -17.84
CA ARG A 526 2.10 -18.40 -17.50
C ARG A 526 1.90 -17.85 -16.09
N ILE A 527 2.55 -18.43 -15.09
CA ILE A 527 2.38 -18.03 -13.69
C ILE A 527 2.93 -16.61 -13.46
N ALA A 528 4.08 -16.28 -14.06
CA ALA A 528 4.63 -14.92 -14.01
C ALA A 528 3.65 -13.89 -14.59
N ALA A 529 3.00 -14.20 -15.73
CA ALA A 529 2.00 -13.32 -16.32
C ALA A 529 0.76 -13.15 -15.42
N GLU A 530 0.29 -14.22 -14.77
CA GLU A 530 -0.82 -14.15 -13.81
C GLU A 530 -0.49 -13.24 -12.62
N ILE A 531 0.73 -13.33 -12.06
CA ILE A 531 1.19 -12.47 -10.97
C ILE A 531 1.22 -11.00 -11.41
N ARG A 532 1.75 -10.70 -12.60
CA ARG A 532 1.78 -9.33 -13.14
C ARG A 532 0.36 -8.76 -13.30
N ASP A 533 -0.56 -9.55 -13.82
CA ASP A 533 -1.96 -9.16 -13.99
C ASP A 533 -2.64 -8.83 -12.65
N GLU A 534 -2.36 -9.61 -11.61
CA GLU A 534 -2.88 -9.35 -10.26
C GLU A 534 -2.31 -8.08 -9.67
N ILE A 535 -1.00 -7.84 -9.82
CA ILE A 535 -0.33 -6.61 -9.38
C ILE A 535 -0.90 -5.38 -10.09
N HIS A 536 -1.10 -5.45 -11.41
CA HIS A 536 -1.69 -4.32 -12.16
C HIS A 536 -3.12 -4.01 -11.70
N ARG A 537 -3.89 -5.03 -11.30
CA ARG A 537 -5.30 -4.86 -10.87
C ARG A 537 -5.42 -4.46 -9.39
N ALA A 538 -4.39 -4.67 -8.60
CA ALA A 538 -4.37 -4.42 -7.16
C ALA A 538 -4.57 -2.91 -6.82
N PRO A 539 -5.45 -2.58 -5.86
CA PRO A 539 -5.56 -1.22 -5.36
C PRO A 539 -4.32 -0.86 -4.54
N ILE A 540 -3.80 0.36 -4.73
CA ILE A 540 -2.73 0.88 -3.88
C ILE A 540 -3.31 1.13 -2.48
N PRO A 541 -2.70 0.60 -1.40
CA PRO A 541 -3.15 0.86 -0.04
C PRO A 541 -3.24 2.37 0.25
N ALA A 542 -4.31 2.80 0.94
CA ALA A 542 -4.50 4.21 1.30
C ALA A 542 -3.28 4.83 2.03
N PRO A 543 -2.62 4.12 2.99
CA PRO A 543 -1.39 4.62 3.62
C PRO A 543 -0.29 5.01 2.63
N LEU A 544 -0.02 4.13 1.66
CA LEU A 544 1.01 4.34 0.64
C LEU A 544 0.61 5.45 -0.32
N LEU A 545 -0.66 5.50 -0.71
CA LEU A 545 -1.19 6.54 -1.57
C LEU A 545 -1.05 7.93 -0.95
N GLU A 546 -1.44 8.08 0.32
CA GLU A 546 -1.32 9.32 1.09
C GLU A 546 0.14 9.75 1.19
N ARG A 547 1.03 8.82 1.59
CA ARG A 547 2.44 9.14 1.75
C ARG A 547 3.14 9.54 0.45
N VAL A 548 2.86 8.83 -0.65
CA VAL A 548 3.38 9.20 -1.98
C VAL A 548 2.84 10.58 -2.37
N HIS A 549 1.56 10.86 -2.15
CA HIS A 549 1.00 12.18 -2.47
C HIS A 549 1.64 13.30 -1.65
N GLU A 550 1.82 13.11 -0.34
CA GLU A 550 2.46 14.11 0.54
C GLU A 550 3.92 14.40 0.17
N THR A 551 4.68 13.37 -0.19
CA THR A 551 6.14 13.47 -0.37
C THR A 551 6.56 13.75 -1.82
N VAL A 552 5.78 13.30 -2.79
CA VAL A 552 6.09 13.41 -4.22
C VAL A 552 5.39 14.60 -4.88
N ALA A 553 4.21 15.03 -4.39
CA ALA A 553 3.55 16.21 -4.95
C ALA A 553 4.47 17.46 -4.97
N PRO A 554 5.23 17.78 -3.91
CA PRO A 554 6.15 18.91 -3.94
C PRO A 554 7.28 18.79 -4.98
N LEU A 555 7.71 17.56 -5.33
CA LEU A 555 8.69 17.34 -6.40
C LEU A 555 8.07 17.59 -7.77
N VAL A 556 6.88 17.04 -7.99
CA VAL A 556 6.14 17.15 -9.25
C VAL A 556 5.70 18.60 -9.52
N GLU A 557 5.37 19.36 -8.47
CA GLU A 557 5.05 20.79 -8.56
C GLU A 557 6.25 21.65 -9.01
N ARG A 558 7.48 21.23 -8.67
CA ARG A 558 8.71 21.93 -9.09
C ARG A 558 9.12 21.57 -10.52
N GLY A 559 8.67 20.44 -11.04
CA GLY A 559 9.01 19.98 -12.37
C GLY A 559 8.74 18.49 -12.57
N PRO A 560 8.99 17.97 -13.78
CA PRO A 560 8.80 16.56 -14.08
C PRO A 560 9.71 15.65 -13.24
N VAL A 561 9.27 14.42 -12.99
CA VAL A 561 10.02 13.39 -12.25
C VAL A 561 10.23 12.12 -13.09
N ALA A 562 11.31 11.40 -12.82
CA ALA A 562 11.54 10.04 -13.28
C ALA A 562 11.15 9.04 -12.18
N VAL A 563 10.58 7.90 -12.58
CA VAL A 563 10.35 6.75 -11.70
C VAL A 563 11.22 5.60 -12.19
N ARG A 564 12.15 5.17 -11.34
CA ARG A 564 13.10 4.08 -11.62
C ARG A 564 12.86 2.95 -10.63
N SER A 565 12.79 1.71 -11.12
CA SER A 565 12.75 0.52 -10.26
C SER A 565 14.10 0.30 -9.58
N SER A 566 14.08 -0.19 -8.34
CA SER A 566 15.26 -0.52 -7.54
C SER A 566 14.98 -1.79 -6.74
N SER A 567 15.33 -2.96 -7.28
CA SER A 567 15.04 -4.22 -6.62
C SER A 567 16.07 -4.55 -5.54
N THR A 568 15.63 -5.24 -4.48
CA THR A 568 16.50 -5.66 -3.37
C THR A 568 17.46 -6.80 -3.76
N GLN A 569 17.20 -7.46 -4.88
CA GLN A 569 18.00 -8.56 -5.43
C GLN A 569 18.62 -8.20 -6.80
N GLU A 570 18.42 -6.98 -7.32
CA GLU A 570 18.89 -6.52 -8.64
C GLU A 570 20.36 -6.12 -8.65
N ASP A 571 20.90 -5.69 -7.50
CA ASP A 571 22.26 -5.14 -7.40
C ASP A 571 23.19 -5.99 -6.51
N LEU A 572 22.87 -7.28 -6.30
CA LEU A 572 23.92 -8.24 -5.96
C LEU A 572 24.88 -8.21 -7.14
N ALA A 573 26.06 -7.62 -6.91
CA ALA A 573 27.10 -7.44 -7.92
C ALA A 573 27.17 -8.72 -8.74
N GLY A 574 26.76 -8.66 -10.01
CA GLY A 574 26.60 -9.85 -10.87
C GLY A 574 25.30 -9.99 -11.62
N ALA A 575 24.26 -9.34 -11.13
CA ALA A 575 23.02 -9.24 -11.85
C ALA A 575 23.09 -8.03 -12.79
N ALA A 576 23.75 -8.18 -13.94
CA ALA A 576 23.69 -7.20 -15.01
C ALA A 576 22.27 -7.18 -15.61
N PHE A 577 21.30 -6.67 -14.86
CA PHE A 577 19.92 -6.37 -15.30
C PHE A 577 19.85 -5.02 -16.05
N ALA A 578 20.94 -4.63 -16.72
CA ALA A 578 20.98 -3.40 -17.50
C ALA A 578 19.78 -3.37 -18.46
N GLY A 579 18.92 -2.35 -18.30
CA GLY A 579 17.76 -2.12 -19.15
C GLY A 579 16.56 -3.07 -18.99
N GLN A 580 16.50 -3.93 -17.97
CA GLN A 580 15.41 -4.92 -17.87
C GLN A 580 14.17 -4.49 -17.07
N HIS A 581 14.23 -3.40 -16.32
CA HIS A 581 13.09 -2.89 -15.58
C HIS A 581 12.70 -1.50 -16.05
N ASP A 582 11.40 -1.23 -16.01
CA ASP A 582 10.85 -0.03 -16.60
C ASP A 582 11.34 1.23 -15.88
N THR A 583 12.06 2.07 -16.62
CA THR A 583 12.32 3.47 -16.23
C THR A 583 11.32 4.35 -16.96
N PHE A 584 10.59 5.16 -16.21
CA PHE A 584 9.59 6.07 -16.76
C PHE A 584 10.06 7.50 -16.57
N LEU A 585 10.38 8.16 -17.67
CA LEU A 585 10.89 9.53 -17.67
C LEU A 585 9.76 10.54 -17.85
N HIS A 586 10.01 11.76 -17.37
CA HIS A 586 9.18 12.95 -17.62
C HIS A 586 7.70 12.79 -17.21
N LEU A 587 7.46 12.38 -15.96
CA LEU A 587 6.12 12.33 -15.37
C LEU A 587 5.80 13.67 -14.71
N THR A 588 4.68 14.28 -15.09
CA THR A 588 4.30 15.65 -14.69
C THR A 588 3.17 15.68 -13.66
N THR A 589 2.64 14.52 -13.26
CA THR A 589 1.52 14.43 -12.30
C THR A 589 1.68 13.25 -11.34
N VAL A 590 1.23 13.42 -10.09
CA VAL A 590 1.22 12.33 -9.08
C VAL A 590 0.41 11.10 -9.53
N PRO A 591 -0.75 11.22 -10.21
CA PRO A 591 -1.45 10.08 -10.79
C PRO A 591 -0.61 9.27 -11.79
N GLN A 592 0.21 9.91 -12.63
CA GLN A 592 1.13 9.20 -13.53
C GLN A 592 2.19 8.43 -12.73
N VAL A 593 2.76 9.04 -11.68
CA VAL A 593 3.72 8.36 -10.79
C VAL A 593 3.10 7.11 -10.16
N LEU A 594 1.86 7.21 -9.65
CA LEU A 594 1.15 6.08 -9.04
C LEU A 594 0.78 4.98 -10.04
N ASP A 595 0.51 5.34 -11.30
CA ASP A 595 0.32 4.37 -12.38
C ASP A 595 1.61 3.61 -12.69
N LYS A 596 2.72 4.35 -12.85
CA LYS A 596 4.05 3.79 -13.11
C LYS A 596 4.60 2.97 -11.96
N LEU A 597 4.23 3.30 -10.72
CA LEU A 597 4.57 2.51 -9.54
C LEU A 597 4.07 1.05 -9.67
N ARG A 598 2.84 0.84 -10.17
CA ARG A 598 2.35 -0.54 -10.43
C ARG A 598 3.14 -1.23 -11.53
N GLY A 599 3.54 -0.50 -12.57
CA GLY A 599 4.40 -1.00 -13.64
C GLY A 599 5.73 -1.53 -13.10
N CYS A 600 6.44 -0.72 -12.30
CA CYS A 600 7.69 -1.14 -11.68
C CYS A 600 7.52 -2.33 -10.72
N TYR A 601 6.39 -2.44 -10.01
CA TYR A 601 6.10 -3.62 -9.18
C TYR A 601 5.81 -4.86 -10.02
N ALA A 602 5.11 -4.72 -11.14
CA ALA A 602 4.88 -5.80 -12.08
C ALA A 602 6.18 -6.24 -12.76
N SER A 603 7.11 -5.31 -13.04
CA SER A 603 8.38 -5.61 -13.70
C SER A 603 9.28 -6.54 -12.88
N LEU A 604 9.10 -6.61 -11.56
CA LEU A 604 9.74 -7.61 -10.71
C LEU A 604 9.40 -9.03 -11.18
N TRP A 605 8.20 -9.26 -11.72
CA TRP A 605 7.68 -10.56 -12.12
C TRP A 605 7.64 -10.76 -13.64
N GLU A 606 8.49 -10.06 -14.39
CA GLU A 606 8.70 -10.39 -15.80
C GLU A 606 9.33 -11.77 -15.95
N GLU A 607 8.98 -12.49 -17.02
CA GLU A 607 9.43 -13.88 -17.27
C GLU A 607 10.96 -13.99 -17.14
N ARG A 608 11.69 -13.05 -17.76
CA ARG A 608 13.15 -12.99 -17.71
C ARG A 608 13.70 -12.81 -16.29
N ALA A 609 13.06 -11.97 -15.47
CA ALA A 609 13.50 -11.67 -14.11
C ALA A 609 13.18 -12.82 -13.14
N VAL A 610 12.07 -13.52 -13.35
CA VAL A 610 11.72 -14.74 -12.59
C VAL A 610 12.66 -15.87 -12.95
N ARG A 611 12.88 -16.13 -14.25
CA ARG A 611 13.77 -17.18 -14.72
C ARG A 611 15.18 -17.01 -14.17
N TYR A 612 15.74 -15.81 -14.27
CA TYR A 612 17.07 -15.52 -13.73
C TYR A 612 17.16 -15.84 -12.24
N ARG A 613 16.15 -15.43 -11.46
CA ARG A 613 16.15 -15.70 -10.01
C ARG A 613 16.08 -17.19 -9.70
N LEU A 614 15.31 -17.96 -10.47
CA LEU A 614 15.26 -19.41 -10.35
C LEU A 614 16.58 -20.07 -10.75
N GLU A 615 17.22 -19.63 -11.84
CA GLU A 615 18.53 -20.12 -12.30
C GLU A 615 19.64 -19.84 -11.28
N LYS A 616 19.58 -18.69 -10.60
CA LYS A 616 20.53 -18.32 -9.54
C LYS A 616 20.17 -18.87 -8.15
N GLY A 617 19.06 -19.61 -8.02
CA GLY A 617 18.62 -20.17 -6.75
C GLY A 617 18.17 -19.13 -5.72
N PHE A 618 17.78 -17.92 -6.15
CA PHE A 618 17.23 -16.91 -5.25
C PHE A 618 15.84 -17.34 -4.75
N ASP A 619 15.55 -17.00 -3.49
CA ASP A 619 14.21 -17.15 -2.94
C ASP A 619 13.28 -16.08 -3.52
N LEU A 620 12.29 -16.52 -4.29
CA LEU A 620 11.28 -15.64 -4.87
C LEU A 620 10.37 -15.02 -3.81
N GLY A 621 10.22 -15.63 -2.63
CA GLY A 621 9.43 -15.11 -1.52
C GLY A 621 10.04 -13.87 -0.85
N GLU A 622 11.37 -13.74 -0.88
CA GLU A 622 12.11 -12.59 -0.34
C GLU A 622 12.25 -11.45 -1.36
N ALA A 623 11.83 -11.66 -2.61
CA ALA A 623 11.97 -10.67 -3.65
C ALA A 623 11.06 -9.47 -3.42
N SER A 624 11.65 -8.28 -3.40
CA SER A 624 10.93 -7.03 -3.20
C SER A 624 11.50 -5.91 -4.05
N MET A 625 10.66 -4.90 -4.30
CA MET A 625 10.97 -3.78 -5.18
C MET A 625 10.81 -2.46 -4.45
N ALA A 626 11.84 -1.63 -4.46
CA ALA A 626 11.74 -0.22 -4.14
C ALA A 626 11.64 0.62 -5.42
N LEU A 627 11.30 1.90 -5.29
CA LEU A 627 11.30 2.85 -6.41
C LEU A 627 12.03 4.12 -6.04
N VAL A 628 12.80 4.64 -7.00
CA VAL A 628 13.42 5.96 -6.94
C VAL A 628 12.54 6.92 -7.75
N ILE A 629 11.95 7.91 -7.07
CA ILE A 629 11.19 8.99 -7.70
C ILE A 629 12.07 10.24 -7.66
N GLN A 630 12.76 10.51 -8.77
CA GLN A 630 13.82 11.52 -8.86
C GLN A 630 13.35 12.71 -9.71
N SER A 631 13.67 13.93 -9.29
CA SER A 631 13.49 15.12 -10.13
C SER A 631 14.25 14.97 -11.44
N MET A 632 13.57 15.26 -12.57
CA MET A 632 14.23 15.25 -13.87
C MET A 632 15.21 16.40 -13.98
N VAL A 633 16.40 16.09 -14.49
CA VAL A 633 17.33 17.09 -15.02
C VAL A 633 16.93 17.34 -16.47
N THR A 634 16.63 18.59 -16.82
CA THR A 634 16.38 18.98 -18.22
C THR A 634 17.73 19.04 -18.94
N ALA A 635 18.22 17.87 -19.33
CA ALA A 635 19.58 17.69 -19.79
C ALA A 635 19.82 18.34 -21.16
N GLU A 636 20.84 19.19 -21.26
CA GLU A 636 21.39 19.66 -22.54
C GLU A 636 22.25 18.56 -23.17
N VAL A 637 23.04 17.91 -22.32
CA VAL A 637 23.92 16.78 -22.64
C VAL A 637 23.85 15.82 -21.47
N ALA A 638 23.73 14.53 -21.77
CA ALA A 638 23.75 13.47 -20.77
C ALA A 638 24.54 12.28 -21.29
N GLY A 639 24.97 11.43 -20.38
CA GLY A 639 25.81 10.31 -20.76
C GLY A 639 26.11 9.34 -19.64
N VAL A 640 27.04 8.45 -19.97
CA VAL A 640 27.56 7.42 -19.08
C VAL A 640 29.07 7.60 -19.00
N ALA A 641 29.65 7.48 -17.82
CA ALA A 641 31.09 7.46 -17.64
C ALA A 641 31.52 6.25 -16.81
N PHE A 642 32.52 5.54 -17.30
CA PHE A 642 33.16 4.43 -16.60
C PHE A 642 34.48 4.92 -16.03
N SER A 643 34.68 4.75 -14.73
CA SER A 643 35.90 5.22 -14.05
C SER A 643 37.17 4.44 -14.43
N VAL A 644 36.99 3.33 -15.18
CA VAL A 644 38.00 2.52 -15.87
C VAL A 644 37.48 2.15 -17.26
N HIS A 645 38.33 1.74 -18.19
CA HIS A 645 37.90 1.42 -19.56
C HIS A 645 37.32 0.00 -19.67
N PRO A 646 36.00 -0.18 -19.88
CA PRO A 646 35.35 -1.49 -19.79
C PRO A 646 35.63 -2.41 -20.99
N VAL A 647 36.04 -1.87 -22.14
CA VAL A 647 36.35 -2.69 -23.35
C VAL A 647 37.82 -3.13 -23.42
N THR A 648 38.77 -2.25 -23.12
CA THR A 648 40.21 -2.60 -23.13
C THR A 648 40.68 -3.22 -21.81
N GLY A 649 39.94 -3.00 -20.72
CA GLY A 649 40.35 -3.38 -19.37
C GLY A 649 41.40 -2.47 -18.75
N SER A 650 41.71 -1.33 -19.38
CA SER A 650 42.65 -0.35 -18.83
C SER A 650 42.09 0.30 -17.56
N LEU A 651 42.81 0.18 -16.45
CA LEU A 651 42.43 0.77 -15.16
C LEU A 651 42.87 2.24 -15.01
N ASP A 652 43.59 2.76 -16.01
CA ASP A 652 44.19 4.11 -15.99
C ASP A 652 43.49 5.05 -16.99
N GLN A 653 42.39 4.60 -17.59
CA GLN A 653 41.61 5.35 -18.56
C GLN A 653 40.15 5.45 -18.13
N VAL A 654 39.58 6.64 -18.22
CA VAL A 654 38.14 6.90 -18.04
C VAL A 654 37.48 6.92 -19.41
N LEU A 655 36.42 6.12 -19.59
CA LEU A 655 35.62 6.12 -20.82
C LEU A 655 34.36 6.96 -20.58
N VAL A 656 34.12 7.96 -21.44
CA VAL A 656 32.92 8.81 -21.39
C VAL A 656 32.16 8.69 -22.70
N ASN A 657 30.90 8.27 -22.62
CA ASN A 657 29.96 8.31 -23.73
C ASN A 657 28.91 9.40 -23.49
N ALA A 658 28.61 10.22 -24.49
CA ALA A 658 27.73 11.37 -24.34
C ALA A 658 26.85 11.62 -25.56
N ALA A 659 25.65 12.15 -25.34
CA ALA A 659 24.74 12.61 -26.39
C ALA A 659 23.93 13.83 -25.93
N TYR A 660 23.34 14.54 -26.89
CA TYR A 660 22.43 15.66 -26.59
C TYR A 660 21.11 15.17 -26.00
N GLY A 661 20.52 15.99 -25.12
CA GLY A 661 19.23 15.70 -24.48
C GLY A 661 19.34 14.67 -23.34
N LEU A 662 18.25 13.93 -23.12
CA LEU A 662 18.16 12.91 -22.07
C LEU A 662 19.04 11.69 -22.36
N GLY A 663 19.67 11.15 -21.31
CA GLY A 663 20.69 10.08 -21.40
C GLY A 663 20.19 8.70 -21.85
N GLU A 664 18.87 8.52 -22.04
CA GLU A 664 18.30 7.23 -22.48
C GLU A 664 18.88 6.76 -23.82
N THR A 665 19.26 7.69 -24.71
CA THR A 665 19.92 7.40 -25.99
C THR A 665 21.30 6.76 -25.81
N VAL A 666 21.99 7.08 -24.71
CA VAL A 666 23.33 6.54 -24.40
C VAL A 666 23.21 5.21 -23.65
N VAL A 667 22.28 5.13 -22.70
CA VAL A 667 22.07 3.94 -21.85
C VAL A 667 21.55 2.74 -22.66
N SER A 668 20.78 2.96 -23.73
CA SER A 668 20.28 1.88 -24.59
C SER A 668 21.37 1.20 -25.42
N GLY A 669 22.54 1.81 -25.58
CA GLY A 669 23.66 1.26 -26.36
C GLY A 669 23.46 1.23 -27.88
N GLU A 670 22.29 1.66 -28.39
CA GLU A 670 21.93 1.64 -29.82
C GLU A 670 22.02 3.03 -30.48
N GLY A 671 22.83 3.95 -29.94
CA GLY A 671 22.79 5.38 -30.27
C GLY A 671 23.98 5.91 -31.08
N GLU A 672 23.72 7.01 -31.77
CA GLU A 672 24.72 7.96 -32.28
C GLU A 672 25.27 8.77 -31.10
N VAL A 673 26.38 8.34 -30.51
CA VAL A 673 26.95 8.95 -29.30
C VAL A 673 28.40 9.33 -29.51
N ASP A 674 28.83 10.41 -28.87
CA ASP A 674 30.25 10.75 -28.80
C ASP A 674 30.93 9.88 -27.76
N GLN A 675 32.15 9.46 -28.06
CA GLN A 675 33.00 8.67 -27.18
C GLN A 675 34.33 9.36 -26.96
N PHE A 676 34.74 9.45 -25.70
CA PHE A 676 35.99 10.05 -25.28
C PHE A 676 36.72 9.11 -24.33
N VAL A 677 38.04 8.97 -24.55
CA VAL A 677 38.94 8.28 -23.63
C VAL A 677 39.82 9.33 -22.98
N VAL A 678 39.77 9.39 -21.66
CA VAL A 678 40.50 10.38 -20.85
C VAL A 678 41.53 9.65 -20.00
N ASP A 679 42.77 10.11 -20.01
CA ASP A 679 43.80 9.63 -19.10
C ASP A 679 43.43 10.00 -17.67
N ARG A 680 43.48 9.01 -16.77
CA ARG A 680 42.97 9.18 -15.41
C ARG A 680 43.83 10.13 -14.58
N GLU A 681 45.14 10.15 -14.78
CA GLU A 681 46.09 10.90 -13.95
C GLU A 681 46.26 12.35 -14.43
N SER A 682 46.53 12.53 -15.72
CA SER A 682 46.73 13.86 -16.33
C SER A 682 45.41 14.57 -16.65
N GLY A 683 44.32 13.80 -16.85
CA GLY A 683 43.05 14.31 -17.37
C GLY A 683 43.13 14.74 -18.84
N GLU A 684 44.16 14.30 -19.58
CA GLU A 684 44.28 14.54 -21.01
C GLU A 684 43.32 13.66 -21.82
N ILE A 685 42.83 14.20 -22.93
CA ILE A 685 41.96 13.46 -23.86
C ILE A 685 42.87 12.63 -24.77
N LEU A 686 42.85 11.32 -24.59
CA LEU A 686 43.65 10.36 -25.37
C LEU A 686 43.00 10.06 -26.72
N GLU A 687 41.68 9.92 -26.73
CA GLU A 687 40.89 9.60 -27.93
C GLU A 687 39.55 10.34 -27.91
N SER A 688 39.11 10.78 -29.09
CA SER A 688 37.81 11.43 -29.29
C SER A 688 37.18 10.93 -30.59
N ARG A 689 36.06 10.23 -30.48
CA ARG A 689 35.25 9.76 -31.60
C ARG A 689 33.89 10.45 -31.58
N ILE A 690 33.65 11.28 -32.59
CA ILE A 690 32.42 12.08 -32.71
C ILE A 690 31.52 11.43 -33.74
N GLU A 691 30.32 11.03 -33.33
CA GLU A 691 29.33 10.43 -34.22
C GLU A 691 28.23 11.45 -34.58
N PRO A 692 27.66 11.40 -35.80
CA PRO A 692 26.60 12.32 -36.20
C PRO A 692 25.32 12.06 -35.39
N LYS A 693 25.00 12.95 -34.44
CA LYS A 693 23.81 12.85 -33.58
C LYS A 693 22.59 13.40 -34.30
N SER A 694 21.86 12.59 -35.06
CA SER A 694 20.71 13.00 -35.89
C SER A 694 19.48 13.42 -35.07
N TYR A 695 19.36 12.94 -33.83
CA TYR A 695 18.27 13.33 -32.93
C TYR A 695 18.72 13.37 -31.46
N ARG A 696 17.90 14.04 -30.64
CA ARG A 696 17.98 14.03 -29.18
C ARG A 696 16.63 13.68 -28.56
N LEU A 697 16.65 13.22 -27.32
CA LEU A 697 15.43 12.94 -26.55
C LEU A 697 15.14 14.09 -25.60
N ASP A 698 13.98 14.72 -25.76
CA ASP A 698 13.50 15.80 -24.89
C ASP A 698 12.22 15.37 -24.16
N GLY A 699 11.90 16.08 -23.08
CA GLY A 699 10.66 15.91 -22.35
C GLY A 699 9.43 16.40 -23.12
N SER A 700 8.33 15.63 -23.07
CA SER A 700 7.06 16.00 -23.70
C SER A 700 6.14 16.72 -22.74
N ALA A 701 5.51 17.82 -23.19
CA ALA A 701 4.47 18.51 -22.42
C ALA A 701 3.25 17.60 -22.09
N ALA A 702 3.01 16.53 -22.87
CA ALA A 702 1.97 15.54 -22.60
C ALA A 702 2.40 14.44 -21.60
N GLY A 703 3.63 14.49 -21.10
CA GLY A 703 4.28 13.42 -20.34
C GLY A 703 5.04 12.45 -21.23
N GLY A 704 6.13 11.88 -20.71
CA GLY A 704 7.04 11.01 -21.47
C GLY A 704 8.07 11.77 -22.30
N VAL A 705 8.74 11.07 -23.21
CA VAL A 705 9.85 11.60 -24.03
C VAL A 705 9.49 11.66 -25.51
N VAL A 706 10.11 12.60 -26.23
CA VAL A 706 9.95 12.79 -27.69
C VAL A 706 11.31 12.90 -28.36
N LYS A 707 11.41 12.35 -29.58
CA LYS A 707 12.59 12.53 -30.44
C LYS A 707 12.51 13.90 -31.13
N VAL A 708 13.56 14.68 -31.01
CA VAL A 708 13.72 15.98 -31.65
C VAL A 708 14.93 15.91 -32.58
N ALA A 709 14.75 16.29 -33.85
CA ALA A 709 15.85 16.32 -34.81
C ALA A 709 16.88 17.38 -34.39
N VAL A 710 18.15 17.00 -34.44
CA VAL A 710 19.27 17.92 -34.19
C VAL A 710 19.68 18.55 -35.53
N THR A 711 20.09 19.82 -35.52
CA THR A 711 20.52 20.48 -36.76
C THR A 711 21.78 19.81 -37.31
N GLU A 712 21.94 19.77 -38.63
CA GLU A 712 23.11 19.13 -39.26
C GLU A 712 24.45 19.70 -38.77
N SER A 713 24.48 21.01 -38.50
CA SER A 713 25.64 21.70 -37.92
C SER A 713 25.95 21.30 -36.47
N GLU A 714 24.94 20.95 -35.66
CA GLU A 714 25.13 20.50 -34.28
C GLU A 714 25.42 19.00 -34.20
N ALA A 715 24.85 18.21 -35.12
CA ALA A 715 24.98 16.76 -35.17
C ALA A 715 26.45 16.32 -35.29
N GLN A 716 27.25 17.05 -36.07
CA GLN A 716 28.68 16.76 -36.27
C GLN A 716 29.62 17.37 -35.21
N ARG A 717 29.10 18.16 -34.27
CA ARG A 717 29.91 18.75 -33.20
C ARG A 717 30.01 17.81 -32.02
N ALA A 718 31.14 17.85 -31.33
CA ALA A 718 31.29 17.24 -30.01
C ALA A 718 30.26 17.86 -29.06
N CYS A 719 29.47 17.01 -28.39
CA CYS A 719 28.46 17.46 -27.43
C CYS A 719 29.07 17.97 -26.12
N LEU A 720 30.31 17.60 -25.80
CA LEU A 720 31.04 18.04 -24.62
C LEU A 720 32.19 18.96 -24.98
N THR A 721 32.39 19.99 -24.16
CA THR A 721 33.63 20.78 -24.15
C THR A 721 34.73 20.06 -23.36
N PRO A 722 36.03 20.37 -23.58
CA PRO A 722 37.12 19.79 -22.79
C PRO A 722 37.00 20.02 -21.28
N ILE A 723 36.43 21.15 -20.87
CA ILE A 723 36.18 21.47 -19.45
C ILE A 723 35.10 20.54 -18.89
N GLN A 724 33.98 20.39 -19.58
CA GLN A 724 32.90 19.48 -19.17
C GLN A 724 33.36 18.02 -19.11
N LEU A 725 34.18 17.59 -20.08
CA LEU A 725 34.74 16.24 -20.10
C LEU A 725 35.66 15.98 -18.89
N ARG A 726 36.47 16.97 -18.51
CA ARG A 726 37.28 16.90 -17.27
C ARG A 726 36.40 16.80 -16.03
N GLN A 727 35.34 17.61 -15.93
CA GLN A 727 34.39 17.54 -14.81
C GLN A 727 33.72 16.16 -14.70
N VAL A 728 33.32 15.56 -15.81
CA VAL A 728 32.74 14.20 -15.83
C VAL A 728 33.77 13.14 -15.41
N SER A 729 35.01 13.25 -15.89
CA SER A 729 36.10 12.34 -15.49
C SER A 729 36.38 12.43 -13.98
N GLU A 730 36.50 13.64 -13.45
CA GLU A 730 36.68 13.90 -12.02
C GLU A 730 35.51 13.38 -11.17
N LEU A 731 34.27 13.49 -11.67
CA LEU A 731 33.08 12.95 -11.03
C LEU A 731 33.15 11.41 -10.95
N ALA A 732 33.49 10.74 -12.05
CA ALA A 732 33.60 9.28 -12.10
C ALA A 732 34.69 8.76 -11.14
N GLN A 733 35.86 9.39 -11.14
CA GLN A 733 36.94 9.04 -10.22
C GLN A 733 36.59 9.31 -8.75
N SER A 734 35.86 10.40 -8.49
CA SER A 734 35.41 10.72 -7.12
C SER A 734 34.36 9.73 -6.64
N ALA A 735 33.43 9.31 -7.51
CA ALA A 735 32.44 8.29 -7.20
C ALA A 735 33.13 6.94 -6.88
N GLU A 736 34.14 6.54 -7.66
CA GLU A 736 34.97 5.37 -7.37
C GLU A 736 35.66 5.47 -6.00
N ARG A 737 36.36 6.57 -5.72
CA ARG A 737 37.05 6.77 -4.42
C ARG A 737 36.08 6.70 -3.26
N ALA A 738 34.90 7.32 -3.40
CA ALA A 738 33.88 7.28 -2.37
C ALA A 738 33.36 5.85 -2.18
N LEU A 739 32.92 5.19 -3.25
CA LEU A 739 32.23 3.90 -3.21
C LEU A 739 33.18 2.69 -3.10
N GLY A 740 34.49 2.90 -3.18
CA GLY A 740 35.53 1.90 -2.93
C GLY A 740 35.76 0.92 -4.07
N PHE A 741 35.12 1.12 -5.23
CA PHE A 741 35.22 0.22 -6.38
C PHE A 741 34.94 0.99 -7.68
N PRO A 742 35.49 0.62 -8.85
CA PRO A 742 35.19 1.30 -10.10
C PRO A 742 33.71 1.39 -10.42
N GLN A 743 33.30 2.56 -10.89
CA GLN A 743 31.90 2.93 -11.06
C GLN A 743 31.58 3.19 -12.53
N ASP A 744 30.41 2.69 -12.91
CA ASP A 744 29.61 3.11 -14.04
C ASP A 744 28.62 4.17 -13.53
N ILE A 745 28.80 5.43 -13.95
CA ILE A 745 27.95 6.56 -13.54
C ILE A 745 27.12 7.08 -14.70
N GLU A 746 25.83 7.31 -14.43
CA GLU A 746 24.96 8.09 -15.30
C GLU A 746 25.00 9.56 -14.86
N TRP A 747 25.17 10.48 -15.80
CA TRP A 747 25.32 11.91 -15.52
C TRP A 747 24.56 12.78 -16.53
N ALA A 748 24.29 14.03 -16.15
CA ALA A 748 23.68 15.02 -17.02
C ALA A 748 24.12 16.45 -16.70
N PHE A 749 24.18 17.30 -17.72
CA PHE A 749 24.39 18.75 -17.60
C PHE A 749 23.07 19.50 -17.78
N GLN A 750 22.83 20.48 -16.91
CA GLN A 750 21.74 21.45 -17.04
C GLN A 750 22.26 22.84 -16.67
N GLY A 751 22.23 23.80 -17.61
CA GLY A 751 22.68 25.17 -17.34
C GLY A 751 24.15 25.28 -16.93
N GLY A 752 24.99 24.32 -17.35
CA GLY A 752 26.39 24.20 -16.94
C GLY A 752 26.64 23.43 -15.64
N ASP A 753 25.61 23.09 -14.87
CA ASP A 753 25.73 22.29 -13.65
C ASP A 753 25.72 20.78 -13.99
N LEU A 754 26.68 20.04 -13.41
CA LEU A 754 26.83 18.60 -13.59
C LEU A 754 26.09 17.85 -12.46
N PHE A 755 25.22 16.91 -12.84
CA PHE A 755 24.48 16.06 -11.91
C PHE A 755 24.85 14.58 -12.07
N LEU A 756 24.98 13.88 -10.94
CA LEU A 756 25.06 12.42 -10.88
C LEU A 756 23.64 11.87 -10.77
N LEU A 757 23.20 11.14 -11.79
CA LEU A 757 21.86 10.55 -11.86
C LEU A 757 21.83 9.15 -11.24
N GLN A 758 22.93 8.41 -11.38
CA GLN A 758 23.06 7.04 -10.88
C GLN A 758 24.53 6.63 -10.77
N SER A 759 24.83 5.64 -9.92
CA SER A 759 26.14 5.00 -9.81
C SER A 759 25.97 3.50 -9.56
N ARG A 760 26.74 2.67 -10.27
CA ARG A 760 26.80 1.22 -10.06
C ARG A 760 28.25 0.72 -10.15
N PRO A 761 28.63 -0.34 -9.42
CA PRO A 761 29.95 -0.94 -9.59
C PRO A 761 30.07 -1.61 -10.96
N ILE A 762 31.24 -1.49 -11.60
CA ILE A 762 31.55 -2.16 -12.87
C ILE A 762 31.77 -3.65 -12.59
N SER A 763 30.84 -4.51 -13.03
CA SER A 763 30.84 -5.94 -12.68
C SER A 763 31.74 -6.82 -13.55
N ALA A 764 32.17 -6.32 -14.71
CA ALA A 764 33.00 -7.06 -15.64
C ALA A 764 34.10 -6.14 -16.20
N ILE A 765 35.35 -6.57 -16.02
CA ILE A 765 36.53 -5.94 -16.63
C ILE A 765 37.25 -7.02 -17.44
N PRO A 766 37.62 -6.74 -18.70
CA PRO A 766 38.38 -7.65 -19.54
C PRO A 766 39.63 -8.17 -18.81
N PRO A 767 39.88 -9.49 -18.84
CA PRO A 767 40.99 -10.06 -18.11
C PRO A 767 42.32 -9.71 -18.76
N ARG A 768 43.33 -9.47 -17.92
CA ARG A 768 44.73 -9.47 -18.35
C ARG A 768 45.38 -10.76 -17.85
N TRP A 769 45.47 -11.76 -18.72
CA TRP A 769 46.01 -13.07 -18.37
C TRP A 769 47.53 -13.02 -18.24
N THR A 770 48.04 -13.37 -17.05
CA THR A 770 49.48 -13.47 -16.79
C THR A 770 49.80 -14.74 -16.02
N ARG A 771 51.04 -15.22 -16.15
CA ARG A 771 51.58 -16.30 -15.31
C ARG A 771 52.42 -15.80 -14.14
N ASP A 772 52.56 -14.50 -13.93
CA ASP A 772 53.50 -13.95 -12.93
C ASP A 772 53.33 -14.59 -11.55
N GLU A 773 52.14 -14.49 -10.94
CA GLU A 773 51.84 -15.17 -9.67
C GLU A 773 51.45 -16.65 -9.86
N SER A 774 50.79 -16.97 -10.95
CA SER A 774 50.20 -18.30 -11.17
C SER A 774 51.26 -19.37 -11.46
N ALA A 775 52.42 -19.01 -12.02
CA ALA A 775 53.53 -19.94 -12.24
C ALA A 775 54.17 -20.42 -10.95
N GLU A 776 54.21 -19.58 -9.90
CA GLU A 776 54.72 -19.99 -8.60
C GLU A 776 53.75 -20.94 -7.88
N ARG A 777 52.44 -20.69 -8.00
CA ARG A 777 51.40 -21.52 -7.36
C ARG A 777 51.13 -22.83 -8.11
N PHE A 778 51.13 -22.76 -9.44
CA PHE A 778 50.85 -23.88 -10.35
C PHE A 778 52.00 -24.02 -11.36
N PRO A 779 53.18 -24.49 -10.91
CA PRO A 779 54.36 -24.57 -11.77
C PRO A 779 54.22 -25.66 -12.86
N ASN A 780 53.47 -26.72 -12.57
CA ASN A 780 53.31 -27.87 -13.44
C ASN A 780 52.04 -27.75 -14.29
N PRO A 781 52.02 -28.34 -15.51
CA PRO A 781 50.82 -28.41 -16.32
C PRO A 781 49.73 -29.24 -15.63
N MET A 782 48.48 -28.82 -15.80
CA MET A 782 47.28 -29.44 -15.26
C MET A 782 46.42 -30.00 -16.41
N THR A 783 45.72 -31.11 -16.18
CA THR A 783 44.79 -31.62 -17.20
C THR A 783 43.51 -30.78 -17.23
N PRO A 784 42.82 -30.68 -18.39
CA PRO A 784 41.54 -29.96 -18.47
C PRO A 784 40.50 -30.49 -17.49
N LEU A 785 40.44 -31.81 -17.29
CA LEU A 785 39.52 -32.45 -16.34
C LEU A 785 39.80 -31.99 -14.89
N THR A 786 41.08 -31.98 -14.47
CA THR A 786 41.45 -31.49 -13.13
C THR A 786 41.14 -30.01 -12.97
N TRP A 787 41.36 -29.20 -14.01
CA TRP A 787 41.06 -27.78 -13.98
C TRP A 787 39.56 -27.52 -13.85
N GLU A 788 38.72 -28.25 -14.58
CA GLU A 788 37.26 -28.11 -14.55
C GLU A 788 36.68 -28.28 -13.12
N PHE A 789 37.18 -29.25 -12.35
CA PHE A 789 36.76 -29.44 -10.95
C PHE A 789 37.30 -28.36 -9.98
N THR A 790 38.49 -27.80 -10.26
CA THR A 790 39.13 -26.87 -9.32
C THR A 790 38.74 -25.42 -9.58
N ARG A 791 38.54 -25.03 -10.84
CA ARG A 791 38.23 -23.66 -11.26
C ARG A 791 37.04 -23.07 -10.50
N ASP A 792 35.93 -23.80 -10.47
CA ASP A 792 34.69 -23.31 -9.86
C ASP A 792 34.85 -23.11 -8.35
N GLY A 793 35.60 -24.00 -7.68
CA GLY A 793 35.98 -23.85 -6.27
C GLY A 793 36.83 -22.62 -5.99
N PHE A 794 37.81 -22.31 -6.85
CA PHE A 794 38.62 -21.09 -6.74
C PHE A 794 37.75 -19.83 -6.85
N HIS A 795 36.87 -19.80 -7.84
CA HIS A 795 36.00 -18.64 -8.08
C HIS A 795 35.01 -18.42 -6.94
N GLU A 796 34.33 -19.47 -6.49
CA GLU A 796 33.37 -19.40 -5.39
C GLU A 796 34.03 -18.96 -4.08
N SER A 797 35.22 -19.47 -3.79
CA SER A 797 35.94 -19.13 -2.56
C SER A 797 36.46 -17.70 -2.56
N LEU A 798 37.03 -17.23 -3.66
CA LEU A 798 37.49 -15.84 -3.79
C LEU A 798 36.30 -14.88 -3.65
N ASN A 799 35.23 -15.11 -4.41
CA ASN A 799 34.02 -14.29 -4.33
C ASN A 799 33.42 -14.26 -2.93
N TYR A 800 33.34 -15.40 -2.26
CA TYR A 800 32.87 -15.46 -0.87
C TYR A 800 33.74 -14.62 0.07
N SER A 801 35.06 -14.69 -0.09
CA SER A 801 36.00 -13.92 0.73
C SER A 801 35.84 -12.41 0.50
N PHE A 802 35.63 -11.98 -0.76
CA PHE A 802 35.37 -10.58 -1.09
C PHE A 802 34.05 -10.07 -0.55
N GLU A 803 33.00 -10.89 -0.61
CA GLU A 803 31.69 -10.59 0.00
C GLU A 803 31.82 -10.35 1.50
N LEU A 804 32.58 -11.19 2.20
CA LEU A 804 32.86 -11.03 3.63
C LEU A 804 33.60 -9.72 3.95
N MET A 805 34.44 -9.24 3.02
CA MET A 805 35.14 -7.96 3.13
C MET A 805 34.30 -6.76 2.69
N GLY A 806 33.03 -6.97 2.30
CA GLY A 806 32.14 -5.92 1.82
C GLY A 806 32.46 -5.41 0.42
N LEU A 807 33.21 -6.19 -0.37
CA LEU A 807 33.53 -5.90 -1.75
C LEU A 807 32.52 -6.57 -2.70
N PRO A 808 32.27 -5.99 -3.88
CA PRO A 808 31.38 -6.61 -4.86
C PRO A 808 31.92 -7.96 -5.32
N THR A 809 31.03 -8.85 -5.75
CA THR A 809 31.39 -10.15 -6.34
C THR A 809 32.02 -9.96 -7.73
N PHE A 810 33.05 -10.73 -8.04
CA PHE A 810 33.68 -10.74 -9.36
C PHE A 810 33.03 -11.78 -10.27
N HIS A 811 32.62 -11.36 -11.48
CA HIS A 811 31.93 -12.24 -12.44
C HIS A 811 32.82 -12.74 -13.56
N GLY A 812 34.00 -12.13 -13.71
CA GLY A 812 35.02 -12.62 -14.61
C GLY A 812 35.71 -13.85 -14.05
N ALA A 813 36.58 -14.44 -14.87
CA ALA A 813 37.43 -15.50 -14.41
C ALA A 813 38.64 -14.96 -13.64
N TRP A 814 38.87 -15.50 -12.44
CA TRP A 814 40.06 -15.18 -11.63
C TRP A 814 41.30 -15.85 -12.20
N PHE A 815 41.11 -17.07 -12.70
CA PHE A 815 42.14 -17.89 -13.30
C PHE A 815 41.56 -18.58 -14.53
N GLU A 816 42.40 -18.85 -15.53
CA GLU A 816 42.03 -19.65 -16.69
C GLU A 816 43.20 -20.51 -17.16
N GLN A 817 42.89 -21.61 -17.85
CA GLN A 817 43.91 -22.50 -18.38
C GLN A 817 44.22 -22.21 -19.86
N PHE A 818 45.49 -22.01 -20.17
CA PHE A 818 46.01 -21.95 -21.54
C PHE A 818 47.18 -22.92 -21.68
N ASP A 819 47.11 -23.81 -22.68
CA ASP A 819 48.14 -24.82 -22.99
C ASP A 819 48.58 -25.67 -21.78
N GLY A 820 47.60 -26.04 -20.94
CA GLY A 820 47.85 -26.82 -19.73
C GLY A 820 48.32 -26.01 -18.52
N TYR A 821 48.64 -24.73 -18.67
CA TYR A 821 49.11 -23.88 -17.58
C TYR A 821 48.04 -22.91 -17.10
N ILE A 822 48.06 -22.58 -15.81
CA ILE A 822 47.11 -21.66 -15.18
C ILE A 822 47.64 -20.23 -15.28
N TYR A 823 46.80 -19.33 -15.76
CA TYR A 823 47.04 -17.89 -15.83
C TYR A 823 46.09 -17.19 -14.87
N GLY A 824 46.59 -16.18 -14.16
CA GLY A 824 45.81 -15.31 -13.29
C GLY A 824 45.32 -14.07 -14.04
N ASN A 825 44.14 -13.58 -13.68
CA ASN A 825 43.60 -12.33 -14.18
C ASN A 825 44.16 -11.14 -13.39
N GLN A 826 45.19 -10.50 -13.93
CA GLN A 826 45.88 -9.42 -13.24
C GLN A 826 45.02 -8.16 -13.07
N ASN A 827 44.10 -7.89 -14.01
CA ASN A 827 43.17 -6.77 -13.88
C ASN A 827 42.23 -6.99 -12.69
N ALA A 828 41.75 -8.22 -12.46
CA ALA A 828 40.94 -8.54 -11.29
C ALA A 828 41.75 -8.38 -10.00
N VAL A 829 42.99 -8.87 -9.96
CA VAL A 829 43.86 -8.71 -8.78
C VAL A 829 44.09 -7.23 -8.47
N GLU A 830 44.50 -6.43 -9.44
CA GLU A 830 44.77 -5.00 -9.24
C GLU A 830 43.52 -4.22 -8.83
N LEU A 831 42.37 -4.53 -9.43
CA LEU A 831 41.08 -3.92 -9.13
C LEU A 831 40.72 -4.06 -7.65
N TYR A 832 40.72 -5.30 -7.15
CA TYR A 832 40.37 -5.58 -5.76
C TYR A 832 41.47 -5.14 -4.79
N ALA A 833 42.72 -5.16 -5.23
CA ALA A 833 43.84 -4.64 -4.47
C ALA A 833 43.77 -3.10 -4.30
N ARG A 834 43.27 -2.35 -5.29
CA ARG A 834 43.03 -0.89 -5.21
C ARG A 834 41.87 -0.55 -4.26
N ALA A 835 40.84 -1.40 -4.21
CA ALA A 835 39.67 -1.21 -3.35
C ALA A 835 39.96 -1.31 -1.84
N GLN A 836 40.97 -2.09 -1.45
CA GLN A 836 41.32 -2.35 -0.04
C GLN A 836 42.31 -1.33 0.55
N GLY A 837 42.07 -0.03 0.35
CA GLY A 837 42.92 1.01 0.91
C GLY A 837 43.20 0.79 2.40
N LEU A 838 44.48 0.68 2.77
CA LEU A 838 44.91 0.68 4.16
C LEU A 838 44.66 2.07 4.73
N ASP A 839 43.76 2.17 5.72
CA ASP A 839 43.61 3.39 6.51
C ASP A 839 44.90 3.60 7.31
N ARG A 840 45.74 4.51 6.79
CA ARG A 840 47.04 4.82 7.38
C ARG A 840 46.89 5.46 8.76
N GLU A 841 45.77 6.15 9.04
CA GLU A 841 45.50 6.72 10.37
C GLU A 841 45.11 5.62 11.37
N ALA A 842 44.35 4.62 10.93
CA ALA A 842 44.01 3.45 11.75
C ALA A 842 45.24 2.62 12.14
N LEU A 843 46.31 2.61 11.35
CA LEU A 843 47.56 1.91 11.69
C LEU A 843 48.37 2.60 12.81
N VAL A 844 48.05 3.85 13.15
CA VAL A 844 48.80 4.64 14.15
C VAL A 844 48.09 4.65 15.51
N ASP A 845 46.77 4.46 15.55
CA ASP A 845 45.96 4.38 16.77
C ASP A 845 45.37 2.98 16.97
N PHE A 846 45.71 2.33 18.08
CA PHE A 846 45.20 1.00 18.42
C PHE A 846 43.66 0.95 18.53
N ALA A 847 43.00 2.02 19.01
CA ALA A 847 41.54 2.06 19.11
C ALA A 847 40.87 2.26 17.73
N ALA A 848 41.55 2.94 16.81
CA ALA A 848 41.12 3.02 15.41
C ALA A 848 41.36 1.68 14.69
N LEU A 849 42.50 1.03 14.90
CA LEU A 849 42.81 -0.30 14.38
C LEU A 849 41.81 -1.35 14.87
N GLU A 850 41.50 -1.36 16.16
CA GLU A 850 40.53 -2.29 16.73
C GLU A 850 39.14 -2.07 16.12
N ARG A 851 38.69 -0.82 15.94
CA ARG A 851 37.44 -0.50 15.24
C ARG A 851 37.46 -0.93 13.78
N TYR A 852 38.56 -0.70 13.08
CA TYR A 852 38.74 -1.11 11.68
C TYR A 852 38.68 -2.63 11.53
N LEU A 853 39.40 -3.38 12.37
CA LEU A 853 39.42 -4.84 12.35
C LEU A 853 38.10 -5.45 12.84
N SER A 854 37.40 -4.79 13.78
CA SER A 854 36.10 -5.25 14.27
C SER A 854 34.94 -4.93 13.31
N GLY A 855 35.17 -4.10 12.29
CA GLY A 855 34.20 -3.79 11.23
C GLY A 855 34.17 -4.88 10.15
N PRO A 856 34.60 -4.59 8.90
CA PRO A 856 34.50 -5.53 7.77
C PRO A 856 35.35 -6.80 7.92
N TYR A 857 36.24 -6.87 8.91
CA TYR A 857 37.09 -8.04 9.17
C TYR A 857 36.70 -8.82 10.43
N GLY A 858 35.59 -8.45 11.10
CA GLY A 858 35.16 -9.09 12.34
C GLY A 858 34.92 -10.59 12.21
N TRP A 859 34.45 -11.04 11.04
CA TRP A 859 34.24 -12.45 10.68
C TRP A 859 35.52 -13.29 10.80
N ALA A 860 36.70 -12.70 10.67
CA ALA A 860 37.96 -13.41 10.78
C ALA A 860 38.20 -14.00 12.19
N ARG A 861 37.56 -13.43 13.22
CA ARG A 861 37.61 -13.97 14.60
C ARG A 861 36.73 -15.21 14.77
N GLU A 862 35.67 -15.33 13.98
CA GLU A 862 34.69 -16.44 14.04
C GLU A 862 35.06 -17.61 13.11
N LEU A 863 35.97 -17.38 12.16
CA LEU A 863 36.47 -18.36 11.18
C LEU A 863 36.87 -19.70 11.81
N PRO A 864 37.74 -19.75 12.85
CA PRO A 864 38.16 -21.03 13.45
C PRO A 864 36.99 -21.82 14.05
N GLY A 865 36.05 -21.13 14.70
CA GLY A 865 34.85 -21.76 15.26
C GLY A 865 33.91 -22.29 14.19
N THR A 866 33.75 -21.54 13.10
CA THR A 866 32.95 -21.92 11.94
C THR A 866 33.54 -23.15 11.25
N TRP A 867 34.86 -23.17 11.01
CA TRP A 867 35.57 -24.31 10.43
C TRP A 867 35.44 -25.59 11.24
N MET A 868 35.65 -25.53 12.56
CA MET A 868 35.48 -26.73 13.39
C MET A 868 34.07 -27.29 13.30
N ARG A 869 33.04 -26.41 13.28
CA ARG A 869 31.65 -26.81 13.15
C ARG A 869 31.33 -27.40 11.77
N ASP A 870 31.91 -26.86 10.71
CA ASP A 870 31.64 -27.29 9.34
C ASP A 870 32.43 -28.55 8.96
N LEU A 871 33.55 -28.84 9.64
CA LEU A 871 34.31 -30.10 9.48
C LEU A 871 33.46 -31.32 9.80
N ASP A 872 32.69 -31.30 10.89
CA ASP A 872 31.81 -32.42 11.25
C ASP A 872 30.76 -32.69 10.16
N ARG A 873 30.15 -31.62 9.62
CA ARG A 873 29.17 -31.73 8.53
C ARG A 873 29.79 -32.27 7.26
N TYR A 874 30.99 -31.78 6.91
CA TYR A 874 31.75 -32.23 5.76
C TYR A 874 32.06 -33.73 5.85
N LEU A 875 32.62 -34.19 6.97
CA LEU A 875 32.97 -35.60 7.19
C LEU A 875 31.72 -36.51 7.17
N LEU A 876 30.60 -36.06 7.77
CA LEU A 876 29.33 -36.81 7.72
C LEU A 876 28.72 -36.86 6.31
N ALA A 877 28.82 -35.77 5.53
CA ALA A 877 28.38 -35.75 4.14
C ALA A 877 29.24 -36.68 3.27
N LEU A 878 30.56 -36.60 3.42
CA LEU A 878 31.50 -37.46 2.71
C LEU A 878 31.30 -38.94 3.05
N GLY A 879 31.12 -39.27 4.34
CA GLY A 879 30.84 -40.64 4.77
C GLY A 879 29.53 -41.20 4.19
N ARG A 880 28.49 -40.36 4.02
CA ARG A 880 27.26 -40.76 3.34
C ARG A 880 27.49 -41.01 1.84
N LEU A 881 28.28 -40.17 1.18
CA LEU A 881 28.60 -40.35 -0.24
C LEU A 881 29.45 -41.62 -0.46
N GLN A 882 30.44 -41.87 0.38
CA GLN A 882 31.28 -43.07 0.33
C GLN A 882 30.51 -44.37 0.59
N ALA A 883 29.35 -44.31 1.26
CA ALA A 883 28.51 -45.48 1.50
C ALA A 883 27.70 -45.94 0.26
N VAL A 884 27.68 -45.13 -0.82
CA VAL A 884 26.97 -45.46 -2.06
C VAL A 884 27.74 -46.56 -2.82
N GLN A 885 27.02 -47.61 -3.23
CA GLN A 885 27.58 -48.70 -4.05
C GLN A 885 27.63 -48.27 -5.52
N LEU A 886 28.79 -47.78 -5.95
CA LEU A 886 28.98 -47.17 -7.26
C LEU A 886 28.72 -48.14 -8.42
N GLU A 887 28.91 -49.44 -8.21
CA GLU A 887 28.71 -50.48 -9.23
C GLU A 887 27.23 -50.66 -9.62
N ARG A 888 26.30 -50.06 -8.86
CA ARG A 888 24.85 -50.11 -9.11
C ARG A 888 24.31 -48.86 -9.80
N LEU A 889 25.16 -47.87 -10.06
CA LEU A 889 24.76 -46.61 -10.68
C LEU A 889 24.94 -46.65 -12.19
N GLU A 890 23.96 -46.14 -12.92
CA GLU A 890 24.11 -45.86 -14.35
C GLU A 890 25.04 -44.65 -14.56
N VAL A 891 25.62 -44.52 -15.76
CA VAL A 891 26.60 -43.45 -16.07
C VAL A 891 26.13 -42.03 -15.66
N PRO A 892 24.88 -41.60 -15.93
CA PRO A 892 24.40 -40.29 -15.50
C PRO A 892 24.33 -40.14 -13.97
N GLU A 893 23.99 -41.21 -13.26
CA GLU A 893 23.90 -41.24 -11.79
C GLU A 893 25.28 -41.23 -11.15
N LEU A 894 26.23 -41.95 -11.74
CA LEU A 894 27.64 -41.93 -11.34
C LEU A 894 28.24 -40.53 -11.52
N TRP A 895 27.92 -39.86 -12.64
CA TRP A 895 28.37 -38.49 -12.87
C TRP A 895 27.74 -37.51 -11.88
N ALA A 896 26.44 -37.63 -11.59
CA ALA A 896 25.78 -36.84 -10.55
C ALA A 896 26.45 -37.05 -9.18
N HIS A 897 26.84 -38.28 -8.86
CA HIS A 897 27.56 -38.61 -7.63
C HIS A 897 28.95 -37.94 -7.55
N VAL A 898 29.68 -37.89 -8.66
CA VAL A 898 30.96 -37.15 -8.75
C VAL A 898 30.74 -35.66 -8.48
N LEU A 899 29.70 -35.06 -9.07
CA LEU A 899 29.36 -33.66 -8.85
C LEU A 899 28.93 -33.38 -7.40
N ASP A 900 28.30 -34.33 -6.72
CA ASP A 900 27.97 -34.22 -5.30
C ASP A 900 29.21 -34.22 -4.40
N ILE A 901 30.21 -35.05 -4.70
CA ILE A 901 31.50 -35.07 -3.98
C ILE A 901 32.22 -33.73 -4.17
N ASP A 902 32.29 -33.25 -5.41
CA ASP A 902 32.88 -31.95 -5.75
C ASP A 902 32.22 -30.80 -4.98
N ARG A 903 30.88 -30.75 -5.00
CA ARG A 903 30.08 -29.75 -4.28
C ARG A 903 30.37 -29.74 -2.78
N VAL A 904 30.40 -30.91 -2.14
CA VAL A 904 30.70 -31.03 -0.69
C VAL A 904 32.11 -30.53 -0.38
N GLY A 905 33.09 -30.78 -1.27
CA GLY A 905 34.44 -30.22 -1.16
C GLY A 905 34.45 -28.69 -1.24
N ARG A 906 33.80 -28.12 -2.25
CA ARG A 906 33.72 -26.66 -2.45
C ARG A 906 33.03 -25.94 -1.30
N GLU A 907 31.94 -26.49 -0.77
CA GLU A 907 31.22 -25.92 0.37
C GLU A 907 32.11 -25.79 1.62
N TYR A 908 32.95 -26.80 1.90
CA TYR A 908 33.84 -26.79 3.06
C TYR A 908 35.02 -25.83 2.90
N PHE A 909 35.65 -25.79 1.72
CA PHE A 909 36.84 -24.95 1.47
C PHE A 909 36.54 -23.50 1.08
N ARG A 910 35.25 -23.13 0.97
CA ARG A 910 34.79 -21.79 0.59
C ARG A 910 35.49 -20.61 1.29
N PRO A 911 35.88 -20.65 2.58
CA PRO A 911 36.54 -19.51 3.23
C PRO A 911 38.06 -19.41 3.02
N ASN A 912 38.71 -20.35 2.33
CA ASN A 912 40.13 -20.65 2.55
C ASN A 912 41.09 -20.25 1.40
N ILE A 913 40.59 -19.80 0.24
CA ILE A 913 41.44 -19.69 -0.97
C ILE A 913 42.02 -18.28 -1.22
N ALA A 914 41.70 -17.29 -0.38
CA ALA A 914 42.13 -15.89 -0.57
C ALA A 914 43.61 -15.58 -0.24
N ILE A 915 44.55 -16.47 -0.57
CA ILE A 915 45.99 -16.29 -0.35
C ILE A 915 46.62 -15.24 -1.30
N SER A 916 45.98 -14.98 -2.45
CA SER A 916 46.51 -14.07 -3.48
C SER A 916 46.62 -12.60 -3.04
N LEU A 917 45.68 -12.15 -2.22
CA LEU A 917 45.67 -10.77 -1.71
C LEU A 917 46.81 -10.50 -0.73
N THR A 918 47.17 -11.50 0.08
CA THR A 918 48.28 -11.40 1.03
C THR A 918 49.60 -11.19 0.32
N GLN A 919 49.80 -11.85 -0.83
CA GLN A 919 51.00 -11.68 -1.64
C GLN A 919 51.05 -10.30 -2.32
N GLY A 920 49.95 -9.84 -2.92
CA GLY A 920 49.89 -8.50 -3.50
C GLY A 920 50.01 -7.37 -2.46
N ALA A 921 49.44 -7.54 -1.27
CA ALA A 921 49.60 -6.61 -0.15
C ALA A 921 51.04 -6.61 0.39
N LEU A 922 51.64 -7.80 0.59
CA LEU A 922 53.02 -7.95 1.02
C LEU A 922 53.99 -7.33 -0.01
N HIS A 923 53.77 -7.58 -1.30
CA HIS A 923 54.63 -7.04 -2.36
C HIS A 923 54.56 -5.50 -2.40
N ARG A 924 53.38 -4.90 -2.25
CA ARG A 924 53.23 -3.44 -2.14
C ARG A 924 53.85 -2.87 -0.88
N LEU A 925 53.74 -3.55 0.26
CA LEU A 925 54.40 -3.14 1.50
C LEU A 925 55.92 -3.21 1.38
N LEU A 926 56.45 -4.29 0.81
CA LEU A 926 57.88 -4.45 0.55
C LEU A 926 58.38 -3.41 -0.46
N PHE A 927 57.65 -3.17 -1.54
CA PHE A 927 57.98 -2.14 -2.52
C PHE A 927 57.95 -0.73 -1.91
N GLY A 928 56.93 -0.41 -1.09
CA GLY A 928 56.86 0.84 -0.35
C GLY A 928 58.00 1.00 0.66
N LEU A 929 58.42 -0.08 1.32
CA LEU A 929 59.61 -0.11 2.18
C LEU A 929 60.89 0.17 1.39
N VAL A 930 61.02 -0.43 0.20
CA VAL A 930 62.16 -0.20 -0.69
C VAL A 930 62.18 1.26 -1.18
N GLN A 931 61.06 1.81 -1.65
CA GLN A 931 60.99 3.23 -2.05
C GLN A 931 61.28 4.19 -0.88
N ALA A 932 60.85 3.85 0.34
CA ALA A 932 61.16 4.66 1.53
C ALA A 932 62.66 4.65 1.88
N ILE A 933 63.38 3.58 1.55
CA ILE A 933 64.81 3.43 1.81
C ILE A 933 65.66 4.03 0.69
N VAL A 934 65.23 3.84 -0.57
CA VAL A 934 66.07 4.10 -1.76
C VAL A 934 65.66 5.40 -2.48
N GLY A 935 64.50 5.97 -2.14
CA GLY A 935 63.87 7.07 -2.87
C GLY A 935 62.89 6.56 -3.95
N PRO A 936 62.12 7.48 -4.57
CA PRO A 936 61.05 7.15 -5.51
C PRO A 936 61.49 6.31 -6.71
#